data_AF-A0A838BJ14-F1
#
_entry.id   AF-A0A838BJ14-F1
#
_cell.length_a   1.000
_cell.length_b   1.000
_cell.length_c   1.000
_cell.angle_alpha   90.00
_cell.angle_beta   90.00
_cell.angle_gamma   90.00
#
_symmetry.space_group_name_H-M   'P 1'
#
loop_
_entity.id
_entity.type
_entity.pdbx_description
1 polymer ?
#
loop_
_entity_poly.entity_id
_entity_poly.type
_entity_poly.pdbx_seq_one_letter_code
_entity_poly.pdbx_strand_id
1 'polypeptide(L)'
;MADFAMLASPADDLASPKVASLGRDVVLLTWDVPHTERGSPSSLRSGGEDIWPSASLRLSLPGGGARLFWVFQRPDDERARLDLRLETGGHGSSVTIDRDVTPAPADAEDLLDGIDAHGRVALASALFNVWGAMFRLRRDRTFIGLLGDLLTQMAPTPGQAVAIAQIADDFVLAQTSLVTGFGKIDAIYTFGRNGPTRIHALPHRIRNGKDGRDVVHLLIDRARIPADDPLLILIGPGGLSVRRLLKPDARLPSIERWFREQAHAAPGLREHVLKEIAERSAAGPAYALELQLRSPLRPRRLSSSPTAPSAEIISALSTSAGTLVTGWYRDPVNLFSGIEIGSSESEPLDLTKDLFTFPVEVAGATKGSRQGATGFAVLAPTGTGAAQNLQPRFHLRLKSGARHSLVPRPQPADPAEARAMALRAIPAQHVDQSVLTQVLRPAIAHLHAQVRNRIGRPSIRRIGISHQRPKASVIIPLYRNLEFLRFQIAAFAADPWIRANAELIYVLDSPEQAQEVEHLLGGLHLVYALPVVLAIMERNGGYARANNVGASIAKGDVLALVNSDIIPVSPGWLEALAARLNGRRRIGALGPKLLFEDGSIQHAGMYFSQDHRGYWLNQHFHKGMPRDYAPACEERVVPAVTGACLVTTRSLFESVGGFTEDYVVGDYEDSDLCLKITMTERKIAYVPDIELYHLERRSMSLNAEYMRGIAWQYNCALHTERWRDVMIAAMQTGRPRKGRNVAI
;
A
#
# COMPACT_ATOMS: atom_id res chain seq x y z
N MET A 1 -91.67 -7.16 3.87
CA MET A 1 -91.92 -5.77 3.45
C MET A 1 -91.95 -4.92 4.70
N ALA A 2 -90.85 -4.22 4.98
CA ALA A 2 -90.75 -3.07 5.89
C ALA A 2 -89.34 -2.48 5.74
N ASP A 3 -89.31 -1.27 5.17
CA ASP A 3 -88.41 -0.14 5.39
C ASP A 3 -86.89 -0.38 5.53
N PHE A 4 -86.17 -0.13 4.42
CA PHE A 4 -84.80 0.39 4.47
C PHE A 4 -84.85 1.90 4.26
N ALA A 5 -84.61 2.63 5.36
CA ALA A 5 -84.40 4.07 5.34
C ALA A 5 -83.15 4.41 4.51
N MET A 6 -83.29 5.41 3.64
CA MET A 6 -82.18 6.13 3.01
C MET A 6 -81.25 6.68 4.10
N LEU A 7 -80.05 6.12 4.19
CA LEU A 7 -78.90 6.84 4.73
C LEU A 7 -78.16 7.46 3.55
N ALA A 8 -78.32 8.78 3.41
CA ALA A 8 -77.40 9.59 2.64
C ALA A 8 -75.99 9.41 3.25
N SER A 9 -75.01 9.01 2.44
CA SER A 9 -73.60 9.12 2.80
C SER A 9 -73.04 10.35 2.08
N PRO A 10 -72.40 11.29 2.79
CA PRO A 10 -71.91 12.52 2.20
C PRO A 10 -70.71 12.26 1.29
N ALA A 11 -70.54 13.13 0.28
CA ALA A 11 -69.28 13.30 -0.40
C ALA A 11 -68.27 13.84 0.62
N ASP A 12 -67.27 13.04 1.00
CA ASP A 12 -66.16 13.52 1.82
C ASP A 12 -65.25 14.39 0.94
N ASP A 13 -65.24 15.69 1.21
CA ASP A 13 -64.26 16.66 0.68
C ASP A 13 -62.85 16.21 1.07
N LEU A 14 -62.00 15.89 0.09
CA LEU A 14 -60.57 15.72 0.32
C LEU A 14 -60.01 17.04 0.90
N ALA A 15 -59.23 16.93 1.99
CA ALA A 15 -58.59 18.09 2.60
C ALA A 15 -57.81 18.88 1.54
N SER A 16 -58.03 20.20 1.51
CA SER A 16 -57.30 21.07 0.59
C SER A 16 -55.80 21.01 0.91
N PRO A 17 -54.93 20.88 -0.11
CA PRO A 17 -53.49 20.84 0.08
C PRO A 17 -53.00 22.17 0.69
N LYS A 18 -52.06 22.08 1.64
CA LYS A 18 -51.36 23.25 2.18
C LYS A 18 -50.21 23.61 1.25
N VAL A 19 -50.04 24.90 0.98
CA VAL A 19 -48.92 25.42 0.19
C VAL A 19 -48.04 26.29 1.06
N ALA A 20 -46.75 26.00 1.06
CA ALA A 20 -45.75 26.71 1.83
C ALA A 20 -44.47 26.94 1.04
N SER A 21 -43.64 27.87 1.51
CA SER A 21 -42.35 28.18 0.93
C SER A 21 -41.23 27.45 1.68
N LEU A 22 -40.38 26.71 0.95
CA LEU A 22 -39.12 26.16 1.49
C LEU A 22 -37.93 27.11 1.30
N GLY A 23 -38.06 28.09 0.42
CA GLY A 23 -37.06 29.10 0.11
C GLY A 23 -37.62 30.03 -0.97
N ARG A 24 -36.85 31.04 -1.40
CA ARG A 24 -37.36 32.13 -2.26
C ARG A 24 -38.25 31.68 -3.44
N ASP A 25 -37.80 30.66 -4.17
CA ASP A 25 -38.44 30.19 -5.41
C ASP A 25 -38.83 28.69 -5.34
N VAL A 26 -38.90 28.13 -4.13
CA VAL A 26 -39.16 26.69 -3.93
C VAL A 26 -40.42 26.51 -3.11
N VAL A 27 -41.41 25.86 -3.71
CA VAL A 27 -42.70 25.60 -3.10
C VAL A 27 -42.76 24.17 -2.57
N LEU A 28 -43.31 24.02 -1.37
CA LEU A 28 -43.72 22.75 -0.80
C LEU A 28 -45.25 22.69 -0.73
N LEU A 29 -45.80 21.64 -1.33
CA LEU A 29 -47.20 21.28 -1.21
C LEU A 29 -47.31 20.06 -0.29
N THR A 30 -48.14 20.18 0.74
CA THR A 30 -48.43 19.10 1.70
C THR A 30 -49.88 18.69 1.59
N TRP A 31 -50.14 17.40 1.38
CA TRP A 31 -51.49 16.89 1.14
C TRP A 31 -51.73 15.54 1.83
N ASP A 32 -52.76 15.48 2.67
CA ASP A 32 -53.17 14.26 3.36
C ASP A 32 -54.23 13.53 2.56
N VAL A 33 -53.97 12.27 2.21
CA VAL A 33 -54.83 11.44 1.38
C VAL A 33 -55.32 10.18 2.13
N PRO A 34 -56.61 9.78 1.98
CA PRO A 34 -57.21 8.65 2.71
C PRO A 34 -56.64 7.28 2.33
N HIS A 35 -56.91 6.27 3.17
CA HIS A 35 -56.37 4.91 3.02
C HIS A 35 -56.86 4.14 1.78
N THR A 36 -58.05 4.46 1.28
CA THR A 36 -58.76 3.76 0.20
C THR A 36 -58.20 4.06 -1.19
N GLU A 37 -57.42 5.13 -1.35
CA GLU A 37 -56.88 5.57 -2.64
C GLU A 37 -55.46 5.01 -2.84
N ARG A 38 -55.40 3.81 -3.45
CA ARG A 38 -54.14 3.12 -3.80
C ARG A 38 -53.44 3.67 -5.06
N GLY A 39 -53.88 4.80 -5.58
CA GLY A 39 -53.21 5.49 -6.68
C GLY A 39 -51.92 6.18 -6.25
N SER A 40 -50.92 6.20 -7.13
CA SER A 40 -49.87 7.22 -7.07
C SER A 40 -50.49 8.54 -7.56
N PRO A 41 -50.23 9.69 -6.93
CA PRO A 41 -50.69 10.96 -7.46
C PRO A 41 -50.00 11.24 -8.81
N SER A 42 -50.79 11.51 -9.87
CA SER A 42 -50.34 11.34 -11.26
C SER A 42 -49.90 12.62 -11.98
N SER A 43 -50.25 13.80 -11.52
CA SER A 43 -49.76 15.09 -12.08
C SER A 43 -50.37 16.29 -11.33
N LEU A 44 -49.67 17.43 -11.38
CA LEU A 44 -50.26 18.77 -11.21
C LEU A 44 -50.65 19.27 -12.60
N ARG A 45 -51.83 19.88 -12.81
CA ARG A 45 -52.13 20.54 -14.09
C ARG A 45 -52.14 22.05 -13.97
N SER A 46 -51.35 22.76 -14.77
CA SER A 46 -51.48 24.22 -15.00
C SER A 46 -51.94 24.45 -16.43
N GLY A 47 -53.08 25.13 -16.63
CA GLY A 47 -53.57 25.48 -17.97
C GLY A 47 -53.85 24.29 -18.92
N GLY A 48 -53.89 23.05 -18.42
CA GLY A 48 -54.08 21.84 -19.23
C GLY A 48 -52.81 21.03 -19.51
N GLU A 49 -51.62 21.52 -19.11
CA GLU A 49 -50.35 20.79 -19.19
C GLU A 49 -50.01 20.09 -17.87
N ASP A 50 -49.48 18.87 -17.95
CA ASP A 50 -49.09 18.07 -16.79
C ASP A 50 -47.69 18.51 -16.27
N ILE A 51 -47.66 19.09 -15.08
CA ILE A 51 -46.48 19.45 -14.29
C ILE A 51 -46.18 18.30 -13.31
N TRP A 52 -44.93 17.85 -13.31
CA TRP A 52 -44.46 16.82 -12.40
C TRP A 52 -43.70 17.43 -11.21
N PRO A 53 -43.92 16.95 -9.98
CA PRO A 53 -43.14 17.41 -8.84
C PRO A 53 -41.65 17.11 -9.09
N SER A 54 -40.79 18.10 -8.86
CA SER A 54 -39.35 17.92 -8.99
C SER A 54 -38.81 16.94 -7.94
N ALA A 55 -39.43 16.89 -6.77
CA ALA A 55 -39.20 15.84 -5.78
C ALA A 55 -40.49 15.54 -4.99
N SER A 56 -40.64 14.31 -4.52
CA SER A 56 -41.79 13.91 -3.71
C SER A 56 -41.41 12.96 -2.57
N LEU A 57 -42.21 12.96 -1.51
CA LEU A 57 -42.12 12.03 -0.39
C LEU A 57 -43.53 11.65 0.06
N ARG A 58 -43.79 10.34 0.24
CA ARG A 58 -45.06 9.81 0.76
C ARG A 58 -44.80 9.14 2.10
N LEU A 59 -45.47 9.60 3.15
CA LEU A 59 -45.36 9.06 4.52
C LEU A 59 -46.70 8.53 4.99
N SER A 60 -46.71 7.36 5.63
CA SER A 60 -47.94 6.78 6.20
C SER A 60 -48.38 7.55 7.46
N LEU A 61 -49.70 7.65 7.67
CA LEU A 61 -50.28 8.23 8.89
C LEU A 61 -50.87 7.12 9.80
N PRO A 62 -50.79 7.26 11.15
CA PRO A 62 -51.25 6.26 12.11
C PRO A 62 -52.74 5.89 12.00
N GLY A 63 -53.58 6.82 11.55
CA GLY A 63 -55.02 6.63 11.36
C GLY A 63 -55.41 5.96 10.03
N GLY A 64 -54.45 5.54 9.21
CA GLY A 64 -54.66 5.13 7.83
C GLY A 64 -54.53 6.30 6.85
N GLY A 65 -54.15 6.01 5.60
CA GLY A 65 -53.84 7.05 4.60
C GLY A 65 -52.35 7.43 4.55
N ALA A 66 -52.03 8.51 3.84
CA ALA A 66 -50.67 9.00 3.68
C ALA A 66 -50.60 10.52 3.56
N ARG A 67 -49.53 11.13 4.07
CA ARG A 67 -49.14 12.51 3.78
C ARG A 67 -48.17 12.55 2.61
N LEU A 68 -48.49 13.35 1.61
CA LEU A 68 -47.68 13.61 0.44
C LEU A 68 -46.99 14.97 0.59
N PHE A 69 -45.69 15.00 0.33
CA PHE A 69 -44.90 16.21 0.21
C PHE A 69 -44.41 16.33 -1.22
N TRP A 70 -44.81 17.37 -1.93
CA TRP A 70 -44.42 17.66 -3.30
C TRP A 70 -43.63 18.96 -3.34
N VAL A 71 -42.43 18.90 -3.90
CA VAL A 71 -41.52 20.04 -4.00
C VAL A 71 -41.22 20.35 -5.45
N PHE A 72 -41.37 21.61 -5.83
CA PHE A 72 -41.14 22.08 -7.19
C PHE A 72 -40.65 23.53 -7.19
N GLN A 73 -40.03 23.92 -8.30
CA GLN A 73 -39.74 25.33 -8.56
C GLN A 73 -41.04 26.08 -8.74
N ARG A 74 -41.10 27.31 -8.22
CA ARG A 74 -42.26 28.16 -8.40
C ARG A 74 -42.59 28.30 -9.91
N PRO A 75 -43.85 28.10 -10.32
CA PRO A 75 -44.26 28.25 -11.72
C PRO A 75 -44.03 29.68 -12.23
N ASP A 76 -43.69 29.82 -13.52
CA ASP A 76 -43.45 31.12 -14.16
C ASP A 76 -44.76 31.91 -14.45
N ASP A 77 -45.89 31.21 -14.50
CA ASP A 77 -47.23 31.76 -14.73
C ASP A 77 -47.64 32.75 -13.63
N GLU A 78 -48.28 33.86 -14.02
CA GLU A 78 -48.75 34.92 -13.09
C GLU A 78 -49.67 34.36 -11.99
N ARG A 79 -50.51 33.37 -12.35
CA ARG A 79 -51.39 32.62 -11.45
C ARG A 79 -51.52 31.17 -11.92
N ALA A 80 -50.75 30.27 -11.32
CA ALA A 80 -50.79 28.84 -11.63
C ALA A 80 -51.87 28.14 -10.79
N ARG A 81 -53.00 27.76 -11.41
CA ARG A 81 -53.95 26.83 -10.80
C ARG A 81 -53.44 25.42 -11.02
N LEU A 82 -53.26 24.66 -9.96
CA LEU A 82 -52.74 23.31 -9.94
C LEU A 82 -53.85 22.34 -9.51
N ASP A 83 -54.36 21.58 -10.46
CA ASP A 83 -55.33 20.52 -10.16
C ASP A 83 -54.57 19.23 -9.81
N LEU A 84 -54.81 18.68 -8.61
CA LEU A 84 -54.24 17.46 -8.08
C LEU A 84 -55.17 16.29 -8.37
N ARG A 85 -54.64 15.19 -8.91
CA ARG A 85 -55.41 13.98 -9.19
C ARG A 85 -54.74 12.74 -8.61
N LEU A 86 -55.58 11.85 -8.08
CA LEU A 86 -55.22 10.49 -7.69
C LEU A 86 -55.52 9.55 -8.87
N GLU A 87 -54.69 8.54 -9.10
CA GLU A 87 -54.82 7.60 -10.25
C GLU A 87 -56.16 6.84 -10.29
N THR A 88 -56.81 6.65 -9.14
CA THR A 88 -57.96 5.73 -8.98
C THR A 88 -59.21 6.45 -8.51
N GLY A 89 -59.81 7.25 -9.39
CA GLY A 89 -61.07 7.96 -9.13
C GLY A 89 -60.88 9.46 -9.31
N GLY A 90 -61.80 10.12 -10.04
CA GLY A 90 -61.74 11.55 -10.38
C GLY A 90 -61.86 12.52 -9.20
N HIS A 91 -61.54 12.08 -7.98
CA HIS A 91 -61.42 12.93 -6.81
C HIS A 91 -60.12 13.72 -6.91
N GLY A 92 -60.27 15.03 -7.02
CA GLY A 92 -59.16 15.95 -7.14
C GLY A 92 -59.39 17.16 -6.26
N SER A 93 -58.29 17.69 -5.74
CA SER A 93 -58.27 19.00 -5.09
C SER A 93 -57.58 19.98 -6.03
N SER A 94 -57.83 21.27 -5.91
CA SER A 94 -57.13 22.27 -6.71
C SER A 94 -56.56 23.34 -5.80
N VAL A 95 -55.32 23.74 -6.06
CA VAL A 95 -54.68 24.84 -5.34
C VAL A 95 -54.16 25.87 -6.31
N THR A 96 -54.28 27.14 -5.96
CA THR A 96 -53.78 28.23 -6.81
C THR A 96 -52.53 28.82 -6.18
N ILE A 97 -51.48 28.96 -6.97
CA ILE A 97 -50.23 29.60 -6.58
C ILE A 97 -50.07 30.87 -7.40
N ASP A 98 -50.22 32.01 -6.74
CA ASP A 98 -49.98 33.32 -7.34
C ASP A 98 -48.48 33.63 -7.36
N ARG A 99 -47.95 34.05 -8.50
CA ARG A 99 -46.51 34.35 -8.66
C ARG A 99 -46.03 35.53 -7.83
N ASP A 100 -46.90 36.50 -7.59
CA ASP A 100 -46.55 37.71 -6.84
C ASP A 100 -46.77 37.55 -5.32
N VAL A 101 -47.47 36.49 -4.88
CA VAL A 101 -47.78 36.24 -3.48
C VAL A 101 -46.86 35.16 -2.93
N THR A 102 -45.81 35.54 -2.21
CA THR A 102 -44.90 34.56 -1.60
C THR A 102 -45.66 33.73 -0.56
N PRO A 103 -45.74 32.39 -0.68
CA PRO A 103 -46.39 31.55 0.30
C PRO A 103 -45.75 31.71 1.68
N ALA A 104 -46.52 31.48 2.75
CA ALA A 104 -45.97 31.45 4.09
C ALA A 104 -44.84 30.42 4.19
N PRO A 105 -43.77 30.67 4.97
CA PRO A 105 -42.76 29.66 5.26
C PRO A 105 -43.38 28.36 5.73
N ALA A 106 -42.82 27.23 5.31
CA ALA A 106 -43.24 25.94 5.84
C ALA A 106 -42.99 25.90 7.36
N ASP A 107 -43.98 25.40 8.08
CA ASP A 107 -43.95 25.31 9.53
C ASP A 107 -43.60 23.88 9.98
N ALA A 108 -42.68 23.75 10.94
CA ALA A 108 -42.20 22.44 11.36
C ALA A 108 -43.26 21.61 12.11
N GLU A 109 -44.17 22.24 12.85
CA GLU A 109 -45.24 21.56 13.58
C GLU A 109 -46.22 20.94 12.59
N ASP A 110 -46.65 21.72 11.59
CA ASP A 110 -47.50 21.26 10.49
C ASP A 110 -46.87 20.09 9.71
N LEU A 111 -45.55 20.13 9.48
CA LEU A 111 -44.86 19.05 8.75
C LEU A 111 -44.68 17.77 9.56
N LEU A 112 -44.66 17.84 10.90
CA LEU A 112 -44.43 16.69 11.78
C LEU A 112 -45.73 16.13 12.38
N ASP A 113 -46.83 16.88 12.32
CA ASP A 113 -48.12 16.50 12.88
C ASP A 113 -48.59 15.14 12.35
N GLY A 114 -49.02 14.25 13.24
CA GLY A 114 -49.47 12.91 12.89
C GLY A 114 -48.40 11.97 12.29
N ILE A 115 -47.15 12.40 12.06
CA ILE A 115 -46.12 11.56 11.44
C ILE A 115 -45.34 10.77 12.52
N ASP A 116 -45.24 9.46 12.30
CA ASP A 116 -44.52 8.55 13.18
C ASP A 116 -43.00 8.72 13.15
N ALA A 117 -42.28 8.03 14.04
CA ALA A 117 -40.83 8.16 14.13
C ALA A 117 -40.10 7.82 12.82
N HIS A 118 -40.58 6.82 12.06
CA HIS A 118 -39.97 6.41 10.80
C HIS A 118 -40.19 7.48 9.71
N GLY A 119 -41.39 8.03 9.60
CA GLY A 119 -41.72 9.10 8.68
C GLY A 119 -40.94 10.38 8.98
N ARG A 120 -40.75 10.72 10.27
CA ARG A 120 -39.93 11.88 10.66
C ARG A 120 -38.47 11.72 10.18
N VAL A 121 -37.91 10.51 10.27
CA VAL A 121 -36.56 10.22 9.76
C VAL A 121 -36.51 10.32 8.24
N ALA A 122 -37.53 9.81 7.54
CA ALA A 122 -37.63 9.91 6.08
C ALA A 122 -37.74 11.38 5.61
N LEU A 123 -38.55 12.19 6.29
CA LEU A 123 -38.67 13.63 6.03
C LEU A 123 -37.34 14.36 6.26
N ALA A 124 -36.69 14.12 7.40
CA ALA A 124 -35.39 14.73 7.68
C ALA A 124 -34.32 14.28 6.66
N SER A 125 -34.32 12.99 6.28
CA SER A 125 -33.43 12.50 5.23
C SER A 125 -33.67 13.20 3.89
N ALA A 126 -34.94 13.37 3.47
CA ALA A 126 -35.28 14.10 2.26
C ALA A 126 -34.79 15.54 2.30
N LEU A 127 -35.05 16.25 3.40
CA LEU A 127 -34.64 17.65 3.59
C LEU A 127 -33.12 17.84 3.59
N PHE A 128 -32.37 17.05 4.37
CA PHE A 128 -30.92 17.19 4.50
C PHE A 128 -30.15 16.62 3.31
N ASN A 129 -30.51 15.41 2.86
CA ASN A 129 -29.72 14.65 1.88
C ASN A 129 -30.08 14.97 0.43
N VAL A 130 -31.35 15.29 0.15
CA VAL A 130 -31.86 15.43 -1.23
C VAL A 130 -32.24 16.87 -1.53
N TRP A 131 -33.30 17.39 -0.91
CA TRP A 131 -33.94 18.64 -1.29
C TRP A 131 -33.06 19.86 -1.06
N GLY A 132 -32.33 19.93 0.06
CA GLY A 132 -31.44 21.06 0.35
C GLY A 132 -30.37 21.27 -0.73
N ALA A 133 -29.83 20.19 -1.30
CA ALA A 133 -28.85 20.26 -2.38
C ALA A 133 -29.52 20.48 -3.73
N MET A 134 -30.55 19.69 -4.04
CA MET A 134 -31.28 19.71 -5.32
C MET A 134 -31.82 21.11 -5.65
N PHE A 135 -32.38 21.79 -4.65
CA PHE A 135 -32.98 23.12 -4.81
C PHE A 135 -32.07 24.27 -4.34
N ARG A 136 -30.79 23.99 -4.03
CA ARG A 136 -29.79 24.98 -3.57
C ARG A 136 -30.21 25.75 -2.30
N LEU A 137 -31.01 25.14 -1.43
CA LEU A 137 -31.59 25.76 -0.24
C LEU A 137 -30.67 25.81 0.99
N ARG A 138 -29.49 25.17 0.96
CA ARG A 138 -28.60 25.05 2.15
C ARG A 138 -28.15 26.37 2.77
N ARG A 139 -28.24 27.47 2.04
CA ARG A 139 -27.90 28.83 2.51
C ARG A 139 -29.11 29.76 2.60
N ASP A 140 -30.31 29.27 2.25
CA ASP A 140 -31.55 30.04 2.32
C ASP A 140 -32.01 30.16 3.78
N ARG A 141 -32.32 31.38 4.23
CA ARG A 141 -32.65 31.64 5.64
C ARG A 141 -33.97 31.00 6.06
N THR A 142 -34.95 30.94 5.17
CA THR A 142 -36.25 30.32 5.42
C THR A 142 -36.08 28.83 5.61
N PHE A 143 -35.30 28.19 4.73
CA PHE A 143 -34.98 26.78 4.84
C PHE A 143 -34.19 26.44 6.11
N ILE A 144 -33.19 27.26 6.44
CA ILE A 144 -32.38 27.08 7.65
C ILE A 144 -33.25 27.22 8.91
N GLY A 145 -34.16 28.19 8.95
CA GLY A 145 -35.13 28.36 10.05
C GLY A 145 -35.98 27.10 10.23
N LEU A 146 -36.63 26.63 9.16
CA LEU A 146 -37.42 25.41 9.17
C LEU A 146 -36.63 24.20 9.70
N LEU A 147 -35.40 23.99 9.21
CA LEU A 147 -34.57 22.89 9.69
C LEU A 147 -34.26 23.01 11.19
N GLY A 148 -33.99 24.22 11.68
CA GLY A 148 -33.74 24.48 13.10
C GLY A 148 -34.95 24.14 13.97
N ASP A 149 -36.13 24.57 13.55
CA ASP A 149 -37.39 24.30 14.26
C ASP A 149 -37.72 22.81 14.24
N LEU A 150 -37.58 22.16 13.09
CA LEU A 150 -37.79 20.72 12.91
C LEU A 150 -36.85 19.90 13.80
N LEU A 151 -35.56 20.26 13.87
CA LEU A 151 -34.60 19.59 14.78
C LEU A 151 -34.97 19.79 16.24
N THR A 152 -35.43 21.00 16.61
CA THR A 152 -35.85 21.32 17.98
C THR A 152 -37.08 20.51 18.39
N GLN A 153 -38.05 20.34 17.50
CA GLN A 153 -39.22 19.51 17.76
C GLN A 153 -38.91 18.01 17.78
N MET A 154 -38.04 17.54 16.88
CA MET A 154 -37.64 16.12 16.84
C MET A 154 -36.75 15.72 18.02
N ALA A 155 -35.95 16.67 18.54
CA ALA A 155 -35.01 16.42 19.63
C ALA A 155 -34.94 17.65 20.57
N PRO A 156 -35.98 17.89 21.40
CA PRO A 156 -36.06 19.07 22.26
C PRO A 156 -34.93 19.13 23.31
N THR A 157 -34.43 17.96 23.71
CA THR A 157 -33.21 17.81 24.52
C THR A 157 -32.16 17.03 23.72
N PRO A 158 -31.36 17.70 22.86
CA PRO A 158 -30.34 17.03 22.07
C PRO A 158 -29.36 16.30 22.98
N GLY A 159 -28.94 15.10 22.57
CA GLY A 159 -27.86 14.41 23.27
C GLY A 159 -26.54 15.16 23.15
N GLN A 160 -25.50 14.73 23.85
CA GLN A 160 -24.20 15.42 23.79
C GLN A 160 -23.23 14.69 22.86
N ALA A 161 -22.43 15.48 22.13
CA ALA A 161 -21.20 15.05 21.50
C ALA A 161 -20.05 15.90 22.06
N VAL A 162 -18.90 15.29 22.32
CA VAL A 162 -17.78 15.95 22.98
C VAL A 162 -16.53 15.79 22.13
N ALA A 163 -15.82 16.89 21.90
CA ALA A 163 -14.47 16.86 21.35
C ALA A 163 -13.52 16.25 22.39
N ILE A 164 -12.84 15.15 22.05
CA ILE A 164 -11.97 14.41 22.98
C ILE A 164 -10.49 14.54 22.65
N ALA A 165 -10.13 14.87 21.41
CA ALA A 165 -8.76 15.12 21.00
C ALA A 165 -8.69 16.03 19.77
N GLN A 166 -7.56 16.71 19.60
CA GLN A 166 -7.24 17.52 18.43
C GLN A 166 -6.13 16.85 17.62
N ILE A 167 -6.26 16.86 16.29
CA ILE A 167 -5.31 16.28 15.33
C ILE A 167 -4.82 17.41 14.43
N ALA A 168 -3.54 17.76 14.56
CA ALA A 168 -2.98 19.00 14.01
C ALA A 168 -3.89 20.21 14.33
N ASP A 169 -4.00 21.20 13.44
CA ASP A 169 -4.95 22.31 13.60
C ASP A 169 -6.28 22.11 12.86
N ASP A 170 -6.36 21.06 12.04
CA ASP A 170 -7.43 20.88 11.05
C ASP A 170 -8.59 20.00 11.54
N PHE A 171 -8.34 19.04 12.44
CA PHE A 171 -9.35 18.05 12.80
C PHE A 171 -9.55 17.89 14.31
N VAL A 172 -10.77 17.50 14.67
CA VAL A 172 -11.17 17.14 16.02
C VAL A 172 -11.74 15.73 16.00
N LEU A 173 -11.28 14.89 16.93
CA LEU A 173 -11.91 13.62 17.23
C LEU A 173 -13.05 13.89 18.21
N ALA A 174 -14.29 13.67 17.76
CA ALA A 174 -15.49 13.82 18.57
C ALA A 174 -16.06 12.45 18.97
N GLN A 175 -16.62 12.37 20.17
CA GLN A 175 -17.29 11.19 20.72
C GLN A 175 -18.76 11.51 21.02
N THR A 176 -19.65 10.55 20.75
CA THR A 176 -21.06 10.58 21.14
C THR A 176 -21.55 9.16 21.45
N SER A 177 -22.75 9.02 22.03
CA SER A 177 -23.37 7.72 22.27
C SER A 177 -24.71 7.62 21.55
N LEU A 178 -24.91 6.57 20.76
CA LEU A 178 -26.16 6.26 20.08
C LEU A 178 -26.89 5.09 20.77
N VAL A 179 -28.20 5.03 20.58
CA VAL A 179 -28.98 3.88 21.02
C VAL A 179 -28.52 2.62 20.29
N THR A 180 -28.46 1.48 20.98
CA THR A 180 -28.14 0.19 20.34
C THR A 180 -29.15 -0.07 19.23
N GLY A 181 -28.67 -0.51 18.06
CA GLY A 181 -29.55 -0.78 16.92
C GLY A 181 -29.84 0.43 16.03
N PHE A 182 -29.20 1.59 16.23
CA PHE A 182 -29.30 2.75 15.31
C PHE A 182 -29.02 2.40 13.83
N GLY A 183 -28.34 1.28 13.57
CA GLY A 183 -28.04 0.82 12.21
C GLY A 183 -26.98 1.69 11.54
N LYS A 184 -26.83 1.60 10.23
CA LYS A 184 -25.82 2.36 9.47
C LYS A 184 -26.04 3.88 9.58
N ILE A 185 -24.97 4.68 9.61
CA ILE A 185 -25.06 6.14 9.42
C ILE A 185 -24.75 6.40 7.94
N ASP A 186 -25.71 6.96 7.22
CA ASP A 186 -25.57 7.30 5.79
C ASP A 186 -25.14 8.76 5.58
N ALA A 187 -25.48 9.65 6.52
CA ALA A 187 -25.11 11.04 6.44
C ALA A 187 -24.84 11.66 7.81
N ILE A 188 -23.90 12.61 7.82
CA ILE A 188 -23.48 13.37 8.99
C ILE A 188 -23.46 14.85 8.61
N TYR A 189 -24.09 15.69 9.42
CA TYR A 189 -24.10 17.14 9.22
C TYR A 189 -23.72 17.85 10.51
N THR A 190 -22.99 18.94 10.38
CA THR A 190 -23.02 20.00 11.38
C THR A 190 -24.11 21.00 11.01
N PHE A 191 -24.76 21.61 12.00
CA PHE A 191 -25.81 22.61 11.79
C PHE A 191 -25.62 23.75 12.79
N GLY A 192 -25.81 24.97 12.30
CA GLY A 192 -25.76 26.20 13.09
C GLY A 192 -26.38 27.35 12.30
N ARG A 193 -26.07 28.60 12.70
CA ARG A 193 -26.68 29.81 12.09
C ARG A 193 -26.51 29.94 10.58
N ASN A 194 -25.43 29.39 10.02
CA ASN A 194 -25.16 29.43 8.58
C ASN A 194 -25.75 28.24 7.82
N GLY A 195 -26.54 27.40 8.48
CA GLY A 195 -27.21 26.23 7.90
C GLY A 195 -26.43 24.91 8.00
N PRO A 196 -26.94 23.85 7.36
CA PRO A 196 -26.35 22.52 7.41
C PRO A 196 -25.08 22.42 6.56
N THR A 197 -24.03 21.86 7.13
CA THR A 197 -22.77 21.53 6.45
C THR A 197 -22.51 20.03 6.54
N ARG A 198 -22.37 19.37 5.39
CA ARG A 198 -22.11 17.93 5.35
C ARG A 198 -20.69 17.62 5.83
N ILE A 199 -20.57 16.61 6.69
CA ILE A 199 -19.31 16.07 7.18
C ILE A 199 -19.04 14.75 6.47
N HIS A 200 -17.88 14.65 5.82
CA HIS A 200 -17.38 13.41 5.24
C HIS A 200 -16.52 12.70 6.28
N ALA A 201 -17.14 12.05 7.26
CA ALA A 201 -16.45 11.28 8.29
C ALA A 201 -16.92 9.82 8.26
N LEU A 202 -15.99 8.90 8.53
CA LEU A 202 -16.32 7.49 8.72
C LEU A 202 -16.54 7.24 10.22
N PRO A 203 -17.74 6.81 10.64
CA PRO A 203 -18.02 6.56 12.06
C PRO A 203 -17.31 5.30 12.54
N HIS A 204 -16.48 5.45 13.57
CA HIS A 204 -15.95 4.34 14.35
C HIS A 204 -16.90 4.01 15.50
N ARG A 205 -17.35 2.77 15.63
CA ARG A 205 -18.34 2.33 16.62
C ARG A 205 -17.83 1.24 17.53
N ILE A 206 -17.96 1.49 18.82
CA ILE A 206 -17.72 0.50 19.86
C ILE A 206 -19.08 0.03 20.37
N ARG A 207 -19.43 -1.23 20.07
CA ARG A 207 -20.67 -1.87 20.51
C ARG A 207 -20.58 -2.28 21.97
N ASN A 208 -21.71 -2.28 22.68
CA ASN A 208 -21.83 -2.62 24.11
C ASN A 208 -21.09 -1.66 25.07
N GLY A 209 -21.41 -0.36 25.00
CA GLY A 209 -21.16 0.52 26.14
C GLY A 209 -21.90 0.02 27.40
N LYS A 210 -21.42 0.37 28.59
CA LYS A 210 -21.93 -0.11 29.90
C LYS A 210 -23.45 0.02 30.10
N ASP A 211 -24.14 0.83 29.28
CA ASP A 211 -25.55 1.20 29.42
C ASP A 211 -26.43 0.84 28.20
N GLY A 212 -26.02 -0.13 27.37
CA GLY A 212 -26.82 -0.52 26.18
C GLY A 212 -26.86 0.57 25.10
N ARG A 213 -25.76 1.33 24.97
CA ARG A 213 -25.53 2.35 23.94
C ARG A 213 -24.23 2.07 23.19
N ASP A 214 -24.22 2.35 21.90
CA ASP A 214 -23.01 2.31 21.07
C ASP A 214 -22.24 3.62 21.23
N VAL A 215 -20.94 3.55 21.51
CA VAL A 215 -20.07 4.75 21.50
C VAL A 215 -19.58 4.97 20.08
N VAL A 216 -19.79 6.17 19.55
CA VAL A 216 -19.44 6.55 18.17
C VAL A 216 -18.39 7.65 18.22
N HIS A 217 -17.32 7.45 17.45
CA HIS A 217 -16.25 8.42 17.27
C HIS A 217 -16.23 8.91 15.82
N LEU A 218 -15.95 10.20 15.64
CA LEU A 218 -15.99 10.87 14.35
C LEU A 218 -14.80 11.81 14.22
N LEU A 219 -14.12 11.74 13.08
CA LEU A 219 -13.10 12.72 12.71
C LEU A 219 -13.76 13.88 11.95
N ILE A 220 -13.86 15.03 12.61
CA ILE A 220 -14.56 16.20 12.09
C ILE A 220 -13.53 17.28 11.72
N ASP A 221 -13.64 17.81 10.50
CA ASP A 221 -12.90 19.00 10.07
C ASP A 221 -13.37 20.20 10.89
N ARG A 222 -12.42 20.83 11.58
CA ARG A 222 -12.68 21.93 12.50
C ARG A 222 -13.25 23.15 11.80
N ALA A 223 -12.89 23.41 10.53
CA ALA A 223 -13.45 24.50 9.74
C ALA A 223 -14.94 24.28 9.40
N ARG A 224 -15.44 23.04 9.53
CA ARG A 224 -16.85 22.67 9.31
C ARG A 224 -17.69 22.75 10.58
N ILE A 225 -17.09 23.05 11.73
CA ILE A 225 -17.80 23.20 13.01
C ILE A 225 -18.29 24.64 13.16
N PRO A 226 -19.61 24.88 13.28
CA PRO A 226 -20.14 26.22 13.55
C PRO A 226 -19.59 26.83 14.85
N ALA A 227 -19.41 28.15 14.86
CA ALA A 227 -18.86 28.86 16.02
C ALA A 227 -19.81 28.88 17.24
N ASP A 228 -21.11 28.97 16.99
CA ASP A 228 -22.15 29.14 18.02
C ASP A 228 -23.10 27.93 18.03
N ASP A 229 -23.26 27.34 19.21
CA ASP A 229 -24.15 26.21 19.51
C ASP A 229 -24.23 25.12 18.41
N PRO A 230 -23.10 24.51 18.03
CA PRO A 230 -23.07 23.57 16.91
C PRO A 230 -23.85 22.30 17.23
N LEU A 231 -24.81 21.97 16.36
CA LEU A 231 -25.47 20.66 16.36
C LEU A 231 -24.75 19.72 15.39
N LEU A 232 -24.66 18.45 15.77
CA LEU A 232 -24.19 17.32 14.98
C LEU A 232 -25.38 16.39 14.75
N ILE A 233 -25.71 16.16 13.48
CA ILE A 233 -26.89 15.42 13.05
C ILE A 233 -26.40 14.15 12.35
N LEU A 234 -26.88 13.01 12.84
CA LEU A 234 -26.55 11.68 12.34
C LEU A 234 -27.82 11.09 11.75
N ILE A 235 -27.79 10.74 10.47
CA ILE A 235 -28.95 10.22 9.74
C ILE A 235 -28.61 8.84 9.19
N GLY A 236 -29.48 7.87 9.44
CA GLY A 236 -29.40 6.51 8.93
C GLY A 236 -30.79 5.96 8.63
N PRO A 237 -30.88 4.76 8.03
CA PRO A 237 -32.17 4.15 7.70
C PRO A 237 -32.93 3.73 8.97
N GLY A 238 -32.21 3.50 10.08
CA GLY A 238 -32.79 3.14 11.37
C GLY A 238 -33.09 4.32 12.31
N GLY A 239 -32.76 5.56 11.93
CA GLY A 239 -33.00 6.70 12.83
C GLY A 239 -32.30 8.00 12.47
N LEU A 240 -32.72 9.06 13.18
CA LEU A 240 -32.08 10.37 13.22
C LEU A 240 -31.63 10.67 14.66
N SER A 241 -30.41 11.15 14.83
CA SER A 241 -29.91 11.59 16.13
C SER A 241 -29.34 13.00 16.05
N VAL A 242 -29.84 13.90 16.90
CA VAL A 242 -29.34 15.27 17.07
C VAL A 242 -28.48 15.33 18.32
N ARG A 243 -27.27 15.88 18.17
CA ARG A 243 -26.30 16.03 19.25
C ARG A 243 -25.81 17.46 19.34
N ARG A 244 -25.76 18.03 20.54
CA ARG A 244 -25.06 19.30 20.79
C ARG A 244 -23.58 19.01 20.93
N LEU A 245 -22.76 19.59 20.06
CA LEU A 245 -21.31 19.45 20.10
C LEU A 245 -20.75 20.46 21.11
N LEU A 246 -20.35 19.96 22.28
CA LEU A 246 -19.87 20.80 23.36
C LEU A 246 -18.52 21.42 23.01
N LYS A 247 -18.37 22.72 23.31
CA LYS A 247 -17.05 23.34 23.36
C LYS A 247 -16.30 22.75 24.55
N PRO A 248 -15.03 22.33 24.38
CA PRO A 248 -14.28 21.76 25.47
C PRO A 248 -13.97 22.85 26.52
N ASP A 249 -14.17 22.52 27.80
CA ASP A 249 -13.93 23.44 28.93
C ASP A 249 -12.43 23.79 29.11
N ALA A 250 -11.55 22.97 28.54
CA ALA A 250 -10.10 23.13 28.53
C ALA A 250 -9.52 22.90 27.13
N ARG A 251 -8.26 23.25 26.92
CA ARG A 251 -7.55 22.95 25.66
C ARG A 251 -7.56 21.44 25.41
N LEU A 252 -8.03 21.01 24.25
CA LEU A 252 -8.07 19.60 23.86
C LEU A 252 -6.67 18.98 23.90
N PRO A 253 -6.53 17.73 24.39
CA PRO A 253 -5.27 17.01 24.25
C PRO A 253 -4.98 16.77 22.77
N SER A 254 -3.69 16.72 22.42
CA SER A 254 -3.30 16.26 21.08
C SER A 254 -3.64 14.78 20.91
N ILE A 255 -3.80 14.33 19.67
CA ILE A 255 -4.11 12.93 19.37
C ILE A 255 -3.02 11.97 19.86
N GLU A 256 -1.76 12.37 19.87
CA GLU A 256 -0.66 11.55 20.39
C GLU A 256 -0.82 11.34 21.91
N ARG A 257 -1.15 12.41 22.63
CA ARG A 257 -1.42 12.33 24.08
C ARG A 257 -2.64 11.47 24.34
N TRP A 258 -3.71 11.67 23.58
CA TRP A 258 -4.93 10.89 23.70
C TRP A 258 -4.68 9.41 23.40
N PHE A 259 -3.91 9.07 22.36
CA PHE A 259 -3.54 7.70 22.06
C PHE A 259 -2.75 7.04 23.20
N ARG A 260 -1.88 7.78 23.86
CA ARG A 260 -1.09 7.27 24.99
C ARG A 260 -1.91 7.04 26.24
N GLU A 261 -2.81 7.96 26.55
CA GLU A 261 -3.56 7.97 27.81
C GLU A 261 -4.88 7.20 27.73
N GLN A 262 -5.59 7.24 26.61
CA GLN A 262 -7.01 6.84 26.53
C GLN A 262 -7.33 5.77 25.46
N ALA A 263 -6.46 5.53 24.46
CA ALA A 263 -6.80 4.59 23.38
C ALA A 263 -6.99 3.12 23.82
N HIS A 264 -6.54 2.76 25.02
CA HIS A 264 -6.79 1.43 25.57
C HIS A 264 -8.28 1.18 25.88
N ALA A 265 -9.04 2.25 26.15
CA ALA A 265 -10.49 2.20 26.38
C ALA A 265 -11.30 2.19 25.07
N ALA A 266 -10.64 2.39 23.93
CA ALA A 266 -11.27 2.44 22.61
C ALA A 266 -10.61 1.46 21.64
N PRO A 267 -10.97 0.16 21.68
CA PRO A 267 -10.46 -0.84 20.76
C PRO A 267 -10.68 -0.42 19.30
N GLY A 268 -9.68 -0.63 18.44
CA GLY A 268 -9.76 -0.33 17.00
C GLY A 268 -9.73 1.16 16.60
N LEU A 269 -10.02 2.10 17.51
CA LEU A 269 -10.16 3.52 17.16
C LEU A 269 -8.86 4.12 16.64
N ARG A 270 -7.72 3.74 17.22
CA ARG A 270 -6.41 4.19 16.75
C ARG A 270 -6.21 3.83 15.28
N GLU A 271 -6.43 2.57 14.92
CA GLU A 271 -6.27 2.09 13.54
C GLU A 271 -7.25 2.78 12.59
N HIS A 272 -8.49 3.00 13.02
CA HIS A 272 -9.49 3.74 12.27
C HIS A 272 -9.07 5.19 12.00
N VAL A 273 -8.63 5.91 13.04
CA VAL A 273 -8.19 7.31 12.93
C VAL A 273 -6.97 7.42 12.00
N LEU A 274 -5.99 6.52 12.13
CA LEU A 274 -4.82 6.50 11.26
C LEU A 274 -5.20 6.26 9.79
N LYS A 275 -6.13 5.33 9.54
CA LYS A 275 -6.64 5.06 8.19
C LYS A 275 -7.35 6.29 7.61
N GLU A 276 -8.27 6.88 8.38
CA GLU A 276 -9.04 8.03 7.93
C GLU A 276 -8.14 9.24 7.66
N ILE A 277 -7.20 9.55 8.55
CA ILE A 277 -6.20 10.62 8.33
C ILE A 277 -5.40 10.39 7.06
N ALA A 278 -4.96 9.15 6.81
CA ALA A 278 -4.17 8.81 5.63
C ALA A 278 -4.93 9.06 4.32
N GLU A 279 -6.25 8.95 4.33
CA GLU A 279 -7.13 9.13 3.17
C GLU A 279 -7.56 10.61 2.96
N ARG A 280 -7.31 11.50 3.92
CA ARG A 280 -7.83 12.88 3.91
C ARG A 280 -7.00 13.86 3.07
N SER A 281 -5.73 13.58 2.82
CA SER A 281 -4.86 14.46 2.02
C SER A 281 -3.64 13.72 1.47
N ALA A 282 -2.93 14.34 0.52
CA ALA A 282 -1.67 13.80 -0.01
C ALA A 282 -0.57 13.67 1.08
N ALA A 283 -0.60 14.51 2.12
CA ALA A 283 0.33 14.45 3.26
C ALA A 283 -0.13 13.49 4.37
N GLY A 284 -1.40 13.05 4.32
CA GLY A 284 -2.03 12.18 5.32
C GLY A 284 -1.24 10.91 5.65
N PRO A 285 -0.75 10.14 4.65
CA PRO A 285 0.02 8.93 4.93
C PRO A 285 1.32 9.17 5.71
N ALA A 286 2.02 10.27 5.41
CA ALA A 286 3.24 10.64 6.13
C ALA A 286 2.93 11.04 7.57
N TYR A 287 1.85 11.79 7.79
CA TYR A 287 1.42 12.18 9.14
C TYR A 287 0.93 10.96 9.96
N ALA A 288 0.17 10.05 9.36
CA ALA A 288 -0.22 8.78 10.00
C ALA A 288 1.00 7.92 10.38
N LEU A 289 2.05 7.92 9.55
CA LEU A 289 3.30 7.25 9.87
C LEU A 289 4.03 7.93 11.06
N GLU A 290 4.12 9.26 11.06
CA GLU A 290 4.71 10.04 12.16
C GLU A 290 4.00 9.74 13.49
N LEU A 291 2.66 9.76 13.51
CA LEU A 291 1.86 9.46 14.69
C LEU A 291 2.17 8.08 15.27
N GLN A 292 2.37 7.07 14.41
CA GLN A 292 2.72 5.72 14.84
C GLN A 292 4.12 5.65 15.46
N LEU A 293 5.09 6.39 14.90
CA LEU A 293 6.46 6.44 15.40
C LEU A 293 6.57 7.21 16.72
N ARG A 294 5.80 8.29 16.90
CA ARG A 294 5.80 9.14 18.10
C ARG A 294 4.94 8.59 19.24
N SER A 295 3.94 7.78 18.91
CA SER A 295 3.03 7.15 19.87
C SER A 295 2.82 5.67 19.53
N PRO A 296 3.87 4.83 19.63
CA PRO A 296 3.75 3.40 19.38
C PRO A 296 2.86 2.72 20.43
N LEU A 297 2.15 1.69 20.02
CA LEU A 297 1.44 0.81 20.95
C LEU A 297 2.47 0.06 21.81
N ARG A 298 2.12 -0.17 23.08
CA ARG A 298 2.88 -1.05 23.96
C ARG A 298 2.84 -2.48 23.38
N PRO A 299 3.99 -3.10 23.07
CA PRO A 299 4.01 -4.48 22.59
C PRO A 299 3.36 -5.42 23.61
N ARG A 300 2.57 -6.38 23.12
CA ARG A 300 1.87 -7.37 23.95
C ARG A 300 2.17 -8.77 23.40
N ARG A 301 2.62 -9.63 24.29
CA ARG A 301 2.76 -11.08 24.05
C ARG A 301 1.97 -11.82 25.11
N LEU A 302 1.54 -13.04 24.80
CA LEU A 302 1.03 -13.95 25.81
C LEU A 302 2.24 -14.63 26.47
N SER A 303 2.55 -14.22 27.70
CA SER A 303 3.61 -14.79 28.51
C SER A 303 2.97 -15.43 29.73
N SER A 304 3.22 -16.72 29.93
CA SER A 304 2.65 -17.47 31.05
C SER A 304 3.70 -18.36 31.70
N SER A 305 3.31 -19.11 32.73
CA SER A 305 4.13 -20.18 33.29
C SER A 305 4.58 -21.18 32.20
N PRO A 306 5.62 -21.99 32.45
CA PRO A 306 6.09 -23.00 31.51
C PRO A 306 5.00 -23.97 31.01
N THR A 307 3.96 -24.16 31.80
CA THR A 307 2.82 -25.08 31.59
C THR A 307 1.62 -24.47 30.88
N ALA A 308 1.61 -23.15 30.67
CA ALA A 308 0.48 -22.45 30.06
C ALA A 308 0.81 -22.00 28.61
N PRO A 309 -0.22 -21.74 27.79
CA PRO A 309 -0.03 -21.26 26.42
C PRO A 309 0.69 -19.91 26.40
N SER A 310 1.65 -19.77 25.48
CA SER A 310 2.37 -18.51 25.25
C SER A 310 2.48 -18.24 23.75
N ALA A 311 2.52 -16.97 23.35
CA ALA A 311 2.56 -16.59 21.94
C ALA A 311 3.08 -15.16 21.77
N GLU A 312 3.74 -14.91 20.65
CA GLU A 312 4.23 -13.60 20.24
C GLU A 312 4.16 -13.43 18.72
N ILE A 313 3.75 -12.24 18.27
CA ILE A 313 3.93 -11.81 16.89
C ILE A 313 5.30 -11.13 16.80
N ILE A 314 6.21 -11.72 16.02
CA ILE A 314 7.56 -11.18 15.79
C ILE A 314 7.50 -10.06 14.76
N SER A 315 6.90 -10.33 13.60
CA SER A 315 6.81 -9.36 12.50
C SER A 315 5.41 -9.34 11.87
N ALA A 316 5.04 -8.20 11.32
CA ALA A 316 3.77 -7.97 10.64
C ALA A 316 3.94 -6.89 9.58
N LEU A 317 4.62 -7.22 8.49
CA LEU A 317 5.02 -6.29 7.44
C LEU A 317 3.88 -6.08 6.43
N SER A 318 3.16 -4.96 6.54
CA SER A 318 2.09 -4.61 5.61
C SER A 318 2.65 -4.22 4.23
N THR A 319 2.16 -4.88 3.18
CA THR A 319 2.54 -4.69 1.77
C THR A 319 1.30 -4.62 0.89
N SER A 320 1.46 -4.36 -0.41
CA SER A 320 0.32 -4.40 -1.33
C SER A 320 -0.29 -5.76 -1.59
N ALA A 321 0.45 -6.83 -1.30
CA ALA A 321 -0.02 -8.20 -1.44
C ALA A 321 -0.71 -8.74 -0.17
N GLY A 322 -0.71 -7.97 0.92
CA GLY A 322 -1.12 -8.42 2.24
C GLY A 322 -0.09 -8.08 3.32
N THR A 323 -0.34 -8.51 4.54
CA THR A 323 0.61 -8.37 5.66
C THR A 323 1.36 -9.67 5.86
N LEU A 324 2.69 -9.67 5.69
CA LEU A 324 3.53 -10.80 6.04
C LEU A 324 3.66 -10.86 7.56
N VAL A 325 3.02 -11.85 8.17
CA VAL A 325 3.00 -12.05 9.61
C VAL A 325 3.89 -13.23 9.96
N THR A 326 4.79 -13.05 10.92
CA THR A 326 5.52 -14.15 11.55
C THR A 326 5.46 -14.06 13.06
N GLY A 327 5.50 -15.22 13.71
CA GLY A 327 5.47 -15.31 15.15
C GLY A 327 5.73 -16.72 15.63
N TRP A 328 5.45 -16.96 16.89
CA TRP A 328 5.48 -18.29 17.49
C TRP A 328 4.40 -18.43 18.55
N TYR A 329 4.03 -19.68 18.82
CA TYR A 329 3.23 -20.05 19.98
C TYR A 329 3.73 -21.34 20.62
N ARG A 330 3.49 -21.49 21.92
CA ARG A 330 3.64 -22.75 22.66
C ARG A 330 2.28 -23.17 23.17
N ASP A 331 1.98 -24.45 22.99
CA ASP A 331 0.72 -25.02 23.42
C ASP A 331 0.92 -26.39 24.09
N PRO A 332 1.48 -26.41 25.32
CA PRO A 332 1.83 -27.67 25.99
C PRO A 332 0.63 -28.54 26.37
N VAL A 333 -0.58 -27.96 26.39
CA VAL A 333 -1.82 -28.61 26.85
C VAL A 333 -2.92 -28.60 25.78
N ASN A 334 -2.56 -28.35 24.52
CA ASN A 334 -3.48 -28.38 23.36
C ASN A 334 -4.71 -27.46 23.52
N LEU A 335 -4.50 -26.24 24.01
CA LEU A 335 -5.51 -25.19 24.20
C LEU A 335 -5.58 -24.19 23.04
N PHE A 336 -4.60 -24.14 22.13
CA PHE A 336 -4.60 -23.24 20.98
C PHE A 336 -5.77 -23.58 20.04
N SER A 337 -6.52 -22.56 19.62
CA SER A 337 -7.59 -22.72 18.61
C SER A 337 -7.44 -21.79 17.41
N GLY A 338 -6.57 -20.78 17.47
CA GLY A 338 -6.26 -19.99 16.30
C GLY A 338 -5.62 -18.63 16.55
N ILE A 339 -5.29 -17.95 15.46
CA ILE A 339 -4.79 -16.58 15.44
C ILE A 339 -5.65 -15.76 14.48
N GLU A 340 -6.05 -14.57 14.91
CA GLU A 340 -6.84 -13.65 14.11
C GLU A 340 -6.13 -12.28 14.00
N ILE A 341 -6.29 -11.60 12.87
CA ILE A 341 -5.87 -10.22 12.64
C ILE A 341 -7.09 -9.32 12.44
N GLY A 342 -7.09 -8.14 13.05
CA GLY A 342 -8.17 -7.18 12.83
C GLY A 342 -8.30 -6.11 13.89
N SER A 343 -8.96 -5.01 13.51
CA SER A 343 -9.51 -4.06 14.48
C SER A 343 -10.80 -4.64 15.07
N SER A 344 -11.22 -4.17 16.24
CA SER A 344 -12.45 -4.60 16.91
C SER A 344 -13.75 -4.26 16.16
N GLU A 345 -13.67 -3.57 15.01
CA GLU A 345 -14.85 -3.08 14.28
C GLU A 345 -15.32 -3.98 13.13
N SER A 346 -14.40 -4.72 12.53
CA SER A 346 -14.67 -5.71 11.49
C SER A 346 -14.68 -7.10 12.11
N GLU A 347 -15.36 -8.07 11.48
CA GLU A 347 -15.12 -9.46 11.83
C GLU A 347 -13.62 -9.74 11.73
N PRO A 348 -12.97 -10.22 12.82
CA PRO A 348 -11.55 -10.47 12.81
C PRO A 348 -11.25 -11.56 11.79
N LEU A 349 -10.22 -11.35 10.97
CA LEU A 349 -9.83 -12.30 9.94
C LEU A 349 -9.07 -13.45 10.60
N ASP A 350 -9.64 -14.65 10.53
CA ASP A 350 -9.01 -15.87 11.01
C ASP A 350 -7.89 -16.32 10.07
N LEU A 351 -6.66 -16.37 10.59
CA LEU A 351 -5.46 -16.74 9.83
C LEU A 351 -5.10 -18.23 10.00
N THR A 352 -5.81 -18.94 10.86
CA THR A 352 -5.37 -20.25 11.39
C THR A 352 -5.18 -21.31 10.31
N LYS A 353 -6.02 -21.28 9.27
CA LYS A 353 -5.99 -22.28 8.19
C LYS A 353 -4.81 -22.11 7.25
N ASP A 354 -4.27 -20.90 7.16
CA ASP A 354 -3.22 -20.52 6.21
C ASP A 354 -1.84 -20.41 6.88
N LEU A 355 -1.73 -20.80 8.15
CA LEU A 355 -0.47 -20.79 8.88
C LEU A 355 0.48 -21.85 8.33
N PHE A 356 1.59 -21.41 7.76
CA PHE A 356 2.75 -22.28 7.61
C PHE A 356 3.46 -22.39 8.96
N THR A 357 3.67 -23.61 9.46
CA THR A 357 4.26 -23.84 10.80
C THR A 357 5.59 -24.59 10.73
N PHE A 358 6.49 -24.30 11.66
CA PHE A 358 7.83 -24.90 11.73
C PHE A 358 8.37 -24.89 13.17
N PRO A 359 9.27 -25.81 13.54
CA PRO A 359 9.83 -25.83 14.89
C PRO A 359 10.76 -24.64 15.12
N VAL A 360 10.67 -24.02 16.30
CA VAL A 360 11.59 -22.94 16.73
C VAL A 360 11.95 -23.08 18.20
N GLU A 361 13.10 -22.52 18.58
CA GLU A 361 13.54 -22.42 19.97
C GLU A 361 13.41 -20.97 20.46
N VAL A 362 12.66 -20.76 21.54
CA VAL A 362 12.41 -19.44 22.13
C VAL A 362 13.03 -19.34 23.52
N ALA A 363 13.18 -18.11 24.03
CA ALA A 363 13.69 -17.90 25.38
C ALA A 363 12.76 -18.52 26.43
N GLY A 364 13.31 -19.36 27.31
CA GLY A 364 12.57 -20.02 28.38
C GLY A 364 12.44 -19.18 29.65
N ALA A 365 11.84 -19.78 30.68
CA ALA A 365 11.51 -19.11 31.94
C ALA A 365 12.74 -18.67 32.77
N THR A 366 13.88 -19.35 32.63
CA THR A 366 15.13 -18.97 33.28
C THR A 366 16.08 -18.30 32.27
N LYS A 367 16.86 -17.33 32.73
CA LYS A 367 17.82 -16.61 31.88
C LYS A 367 18.81 -17.59 31.25
N GLY A 368 18.85 -17.64 29.93
CA GLY A 368 19.71 -18.56 29.17
C GLY A 368 19.05 -19.89 28.79
N SER A 369 17.89 -20.24 29.36
CA SER A 369 17.14 -21.43 28.92
C SER A 369 16.46 -21.21 27.57
N ARG A 370 16.35 -22.29 26.79
CA ARG A 370 15.55 -22.34 25.56
C ARG A 370 14.43 -23.35 25.69
N GLN A 371 13.33 -23.10 25.01
CA GLN A 371 12.16 -23.97 24.99
C GLN A 371 11.65 -24.10 23.56
N GLY A 372 11.30 -25.34 23.19
CA GLY A 372 10.63 -25.61 21.93
C GLY A 372 9.28 -24.90 21.85
N ALA A 373 9.01 -24.35 20.67
CA ALA A 373 7.78 -23.70 20.29
C ALA A 373 7.46 -23.97 18.81
N THR A 374 6.24 -23.62 18.40
CA THR A 374 5.80 -23.66 17.01
C THR A 374 5.90 -22.26 16.43
N GLY A 375 6.87 -22.06 15.54
CA GLY A 375 6.94 -20.87 14.69
C GLY A 375 5.87 -20.92 13.62
N PHE A 376 5.40 -19.77 13.19
CA PHE A 376 4.46 -19.67 12.08
C PHE A 376 4.74 -18.47 11.19
N ALA A 377 4.30 -18.58 9.93
CA ALA A 377 4.29 -17.51 8.96
C ALA A 377 3.02 -17.58 8.10
N VAL A 378 2.49 -16.41 7.73
CA VAL A 378 1.33 -16.28 6.83
C VAL A 378 1.36 -14.93 6.14
N LEU A 379 0.93 -14.90 4.88
CA LEU A 379 0.64 -13.65 4.19
C LEU A 379 -0.85 -13.36 4.37
N ALA A 380 -1.20 -12.59 5.39
CA ALA A 380 -2.58 -12.26 5.68
C ALA A 380 -3.15 -11.36 4.57
N PRO A 381 -4.32 -11.68 3.99
CA PRO A 381 -4.95 -10.89 2.91
C PRO A 381 -5.60 -9.60 3.44
N THR A 382 -4.85 -8.82 4.21
CA THR A 382 -5.25 -7.49 4.65
C THR A 382 -5.01 -6.49 3.53
N GLY A 383 -6.03 -5.70 3.17
CA GLY A 383 -5.92 -4.71 2.09
C GLY A 383 -4.87 -3.62 2.34
N THR A 384 -4.50 -2.91 1.27
CA THR A 384 -3.69 -1.69 1.33
C THR A 384 -4.51 -0.53 1.84
N GLY A 385 -4.36 -0.20 3.13
CA GLY A 385 -4.76 1.13 3.58
C GLY A 385 -3.88 2.20 2.93
N ALA A 386 -4.37 3.45 2.88
CA ALA A 386 -3.59 4.60 2.41
C ALA A 386 -2.30 4.84 3.23
N ALA A 387 -2.22 4.28 4.44
CA ALA A 387 -1.02 4.28 5.28
C ALA A 387 -0.61 2.86 5.71
N GLN A 388 0.70 2.69 5.87
CA GLN A 388 1.30 1.50 6.46
C GLN A 388 0.90 1.39 7.95
N ASN A 389 0.48 0.19 8.38
CA ASN A 389 0.26 -0.09 9.80
C ASN A 389 1.52 -0.73 10.39
N LEU A 390 2.22 -0.01 11.26
CA LEU A 390 3.46 -0.48 11.88
C LEU A 390 3.21 -1.43 13.06
N GLN A 391 1.98 -1.54 13.59
CA GLN A 391 1.65 -2.41 14.73
C GLN A 391 0.21 -2.93 14.63
N PRO A 392 -0.11 -3.79 13.64
CA PRO A 392 -1.42 -4.40 13.57
C PRO A 392 -1.69 -5.25 14.82
N ARG A 393 -2.96 -5.24 15.26
CA ARG A 393 -3.42 -5.96 16.45
C ARG A 393 -3.87 -7.36 16.06
N PHE A 394 -3.49 -8.33 16.88
CA PHE A 394 -3.83 -9.73 16.71
C PHE A 394 -4.51 -10.27 17.97
N HIS A 395 -5.22 -11.37 17.82
CA HIS A 395 -5.79 -12.12 18.93
C HIS A 395 -5.40 -13.60 18.81
N LEU A 396 -4.85 -14.13 19.89
CA LEU A 396 -4.74 -15.58 20.09
C LEU A 396 -6.06 -16.10 20.65
N ARG A 397 -6.63 -17.12 20.04
CA ARG A 397 -7.81 -17.81 20.55
C ARG A 397 -7.41 -19.12 21.23
N LEU A 398 -8.08 -19.39 22.34
CA LEU A 398 -8.01 -20.67 23.03
C LEU A 398 -9.32 -21.46 22.87
N LYS A 399 -9.26 -22.78 23.05
CA LYS A 399 -10.43 -23.68 23.01
C LYS A 399 -11.47 -23.39 24.09
N SER A 400 -11.09 -22.68 25.15
CA SER A 400 -12.03 -22.17 26.17
C SER A 400 -12.91 -21.03 25.67
N GLY A 401 -12.66 -20.48 24.47
CA GLY A 401 -13.28 -19.26 23.96
C GLY A 401 -12.55 -17.97 24.38
N ALA A 402 -11.53 -18.06 25.23
CA ALA A 402 -10.72 -16.90 25.62
C ALA A 402 -9.95 -16.31 24.42
N ARG A 403 -9.87 -14.97 24.39
CA ARG A 403 -9.13 -14.21 23.38
C ARG A 403 -8.05 -13.36 24.06
N HIS A 404 -6.79 -13.54 23.66
CA HIS A 404 -5.66 -12.79 24.21
C HIS A 404 -5.09 -11.85 23.15
N SER A 405 -5.05 -10.54 23.46
CA SER A 405 -4.51 -9.53 22.56
C SER A 405 -2.99 -9.62 22.45
N LEU A 406 -2.50 -9.65 21.22
CA LEU A 406 -1.09 -9.61 20.85
C LEU A 406 -0.83 -8.34 20.00
N VAL A 407 0.29 -7.69 20.28
CA VAL A 407 0.72 -6.47 19.59
C VAL A 407 2.22 -6.59 19.34
N PRO A 408 2.69 -6.60 18.08
CA PRO A 408 4.11 -6.68 17.79
C PRO A 408 4.83 -5.38 18.20
N ARG A 409 6.15 -5.44 18.20
CA ARG A 409 6.97 -4.21 18.24
C ARG A 409 6.70 -3.36 16.99
N PRO A 410 6.97 -2.04 17.03
CA PRO A 410 6.90 -1.21 15.82
C PRO A 410 7.72 -1.83 14.69
N GLN A 411 7.06 -2.08 13.57
CA GLN A 411 7.71 -2.61 12.37
C GLN A 411 8.54 -1.50 11.69
N PRO A 412 9.59 -1.84 10.94
CA PRO A 412 10.39 -0.85 10.23
C PRO A 412 9.56 -0.07 9.20
N ALA A 413 9.65 1.25 9.27
CA ALA A 413 9.05 2.15 8.28
C ALA A 413 9.91 2.26 7.01
N ASP A 414 11.22 2.02 7.12
CA ASP A 414 12.12 1.99 5.98
C ASP A 414 11.98 0.66 5.22
N PRO A 415 11.69 0.68 3.90
CA PRO A 415 11.49 -0.54 3.13
C PRO A 415 12.72 -1.45 3.06
N ALA A 416 13.95 -0.92 3.19
CA ALA A 416 15.15 -1.77 3.17
C ALA A 416 15.27 -2.56 4.47
N GLU A 417 14.97 -1.94 5.61
CA GLU A 417 14.89 -2.64 6.90
C GLU A 417 13.74 -3.65 6.94
N ALA A 418 12.55 -3.28 6.42
CA ALA A 418 11.41 -4.18 6.31
C ALA A 418 11.73 -5.38 5.40
N ARG A 419 12.36 -5.15 4.23
CA ARG A 419 12.83 -6.23 3.34
C ARG A 419 13.84 -7.13 4.04
N ALA A 420 14.82 -6.56 4.76
CA ALA A 420 15.79 -7.34 5.52
C ALA A 420 15.13 -8.19 6.62
N MET A 421 14.06 -7.69 7.24
CA MET A 421 13.24 -8.44 8.18
C MET A 421 12.47 -9.57 7.47
N ALA A 422 11.86 -9.32 6.31
CA ALA A 422 11.17 -10.33 5.50
C ALA A 422 12.11 -11.47 5.07
N LEU A 423 13.35 -11.16 4.70
CA LEU A 423 14.38 -12.15 4.34
C LEU A 423 14.86 -13.00 5.52
N ARG A 424 14.54 -12.62 6.77
CA ARG A 424 14.84 -13.36 8.00
C ARG A 424 13.59 -13.89 8.68
N ALA A 425 12.44 -13.81 8.01
CA ALA A 425 11.14 -14.12 8.58
C ALA A 425 10.99 -15.60 8.96
N ILE A 426 11.58 -16.50 8.15
CA ILE A 426 11.56 -17.95 8.35
C ILE A 426 13.00 -18.46 8.22
N PRO A 427 13.46 -19.35 9.12
CA PRO A 427 14.76 -20.01 8.93
C PRO A 427 14.79 -20.78 7.61
N ALA A 428 15.83 -20.58 6.82
CA ALA A 428 15.89 -21.03 5.43
C ALA A 428 15.73 -22.54 5.24
N GLN A 429 16.14 -23.35 6.21
CA GLN A 429 15.96 -24.80 6.19
C GLN A 429 14.49 -25.26 6.26
N HIS A 430 13.58 -24.36 6.66
CA HIS A 430 12.14 -24.64 6.73
C HIS A 430 11.37 -24.05 5.54
N VAL A 431 12.04 -23.46 4.54
CA VAL A 431 11.36 -22.85 3.39
C VAL A 431 11.29 -23.79 2.20
N ASP A 432 10.09 -24.31 1.95
CA ASP A 432 9.77 -25.02 0.72
C ASP A 432 9.32 -24.07 -0.41
N GLN A 433 9.02 -24.64 -1.58
CA GLN A 433 8.59 -23.87 -2.75
C GLN A 433 7.23 -23.18 -2.56
N SER A 434 6.30 -23.82 -1.84
CA SER A 434 4.97 -23.27 -1.60
C SER A 434 5.06 -22.03 -0.73
N VAL A 435 5.76 -22.13 0.41
CA VAL A 435 5.96 -21.02 1.35
C VAL A 435 6.70 -19.86 0.69
N LEU A 436 7.76 -20.17 -0.06
CA LEU A 436 8.50 -19.14 -0.78
C LEU A 436 7.58 -18.38 -1.73
N THR A 437 6.78 -19.10 -2.53
CA THR A 437 5.95 -18.51 -3.59
C THR A 437 4.72 -17.80 -3.07
N GLN A 438 4.02 -18.38 -2.09
CA GLN A 438 2.72 -17.92 -1.60
C GLN A 438 2.83 -16.94 -0.43
N VAL A 439 3.86 -17.08 0.41
CA VAL A 439 3.99 -16.29 1.65
C VAL A 439 5.08 -15.22 1.52
N LEU A 440 6.30 -15.62 1.19
CA LEU A 440 7.46 -14.72 1.26
C LEU A 440 7.61 -13.84 0.02
N ARG A 441 7.53 -14.42 -1.18
CA ARG A 441 7.83 -13.75 -2.46
C ARG A 441 6.97 -12.50 -2.70
N PRO A 442 5.64 -12.50 -2.48
CA PRO A 442 4.82 -11.31 -2.74
C PRO A 442 5.25 -10.12 -1.87
N ALA A 443 5.51 -10.37 -0.58
CA ALA A 443 5.94 -9.33 0.36
C ALA A 443 7.36 -8.84 0.06
N ILE A 444 8.31 -9.75 -0.19
CA ILE A 444 9.70 -9.40 -0.54
C ILE A 444 9.75 -8.59 -1.83
N ALA A 445 9.03 -9.01 -2.87
CA ALA A 445 8.99 -8.31 -4.16
C ALA A 445 8.45 -6.88 -4.00
N HIS A 446 7.35 -6.70 -3.26
CA HIS A 446 6.79 -5.38 -2.99
C HIS A 446 7.78 -4.48 -2.24
N LEU A 447 8.34 -4.96 -1.13
CA LEU A 447 9.29 -4.19 -0.31
C LEU A 447 10.56 -3.87 -1.10
N HIS A 448 11.04 -4.81 -1.91
CA HIS A 448 12.20 -4.58 -2.76
C HIS A 448 11.92 -3.52 -3.83
N ALA A 449 10.77 -3.56 -4.51
CA ALA A 449 10.37 -2.53 -5.46
C ALA A 449 10.26 -1.14 -4.79
N GLN A 450 9.74 -1.06 -3.57
CA GLN A 450 9.72 0.19 -2.81
C GLN A 450 11.12 0.73 -2.51
N VAL A 451 12.09 -0.12 -2.17
CA VAL A 451 13.49 0.31 -2.00
C VAL A 451 14.02 0.92 -3.28
N ARG A 452 13.85 0.25 -4.42
CA ARG A 452 14.35 0.75 -5.71
C ARG A 452 13.75 2.08 -6.12
N ASN A 453 12.43 2.23 -5.93
CA ASN A 453 11.71 3.44 -6.32
C ASN A 453 12.07 4.65 -5.45
N ARG A 454 12.71 4.43 -4.29
CA ARG A 454 13.16 5.50 -3.37
C ARG A 454 14.61 5.91 -3.58
N ILE A 455 15.38 5.22 -4.42
CA ILE A 455 16.75 5.62 -4.72
C ILE A 455 16.70 6.77 -5.71
N GLY A 456 17.12 7.96 -5.26
CA GLY A 456 17.20 9.14 -6.10
C GLY A 456 18.39 9.12 -7.07
N ARG A 457 18.76 10.30 -7.56
CA ARG A 457 19.77 10.43 -8.63
C ARG A 457 21.17 10.43 -8.02
N PRO A 458 22.15 9.76 -8.65
CA PRO A 458 23.51 9.78 -8.15
C PRO A 458 24.13 11.18 -8.28
N SER A 459 24.97 11.54 -7.32
CA SER A 459 25.83 12.72 -7.41
C SER A 459 27.09 12.38 -8.20
N ILE A 460 27.41 13.18 -9.23
CA ILE A 460 28.59 12.94 -10.08
C ILE A 460 29.74 13.87 -9.66
N ARG A 461 30.94 13.30 -9.53
CA ARG A 461 32.21 14.01 -9.34
C ARG A 461 33.17 13.59 -10.46
N ARG A 462 33.86 14.57 -11.04
CA ARG A 462 34.87 14.33 -12.08
C ARG A 462 36.22 14.74 -11.55
N ILE A 463 37.17 13.82 -11.59
CA ILE A 463 38.53 14.02 -11.10
C ILE A 463 39.46 13.92 -12.31
N GLY A 464 40.17 15.01 -12.60
CA GLY A 464 40.98 15.14 -13.82
C GLY A 464 40.17 15.48 -15.08
N ILE A 465 40.86 15.53 -16.23
CA ILE A 465 40.26 15.82 -17.53
C ILE A 465 39.90 14.51 -18.22
N SER A 466 38.60 14.21 -18.33
CA SER A 466 38.12 13.00 -18.99
C SER A 466 38.39 12.99 -20.50
N HIS A 467 38.51 11.80 -21.07
CA HIS A 467 38.52 11.63 -22.53
C HIS A 467 37.22 12.18 -23.15
N GLN A 468 37.36 12.93 -24.25
CA GLN A 468 36.22 13.48 -24.99
C GLN A 468 35.40 12.38 -25.68
N ARG A 469 36.08 11.35 -26.21
CA ARG A 469 35.50 10.20 -26.92
C ARG A 469 36.22 8.91 -26.53
N PRO A 470 36.02 8.38 -25.31
CA PRO A 470 36.57 7.08 -24.95
C PRO A 470 35.98 6.00 -25.85
N LYS A 471 36.76 4.97 -26.20
CA LYS A 471 36.28 3.77 -26.90
C LYS A 471 35.58 2.80 -25.93
N ALA A 472 36.03 2.78 -24.68
CA ALA A 472 35.47 1.92 -23.64
C ALA A 472 35.22 2.68 -22.34
N SER A 473 34.20 2.26 -21.59
CA SER A 473 33.93 2.71 -20.23
C SER A 473 34.06 1.52 -19.28
N VAL A 474 34.99 1.61 -18.35
CA VAL A 474 35.15 0.61 -17.27
C VAL A 474 34.29 1.07 -16.10
N ILE A 475 33.30 0.28 -15.73
CA ILE A 475 32.34 0.57 -14.68
C ILE A 475 32.67 -0.32 -13.49
N ILE A 476 32.94 0.31 -12.34
CA ILE A 476 33.40 -0.36 -11.12
C ILE A 476 32.48 0.01 -9.96
N PRO A 477 31.52 -0.85 -9.59
CA PRO A 477 30.75 -0.70 -8.36
C PRO A 477 31.66 -0.81 -7.12
N LEU A 478 31.45 0.07 -6.15
CA LEU A 478 32.15 0.12 -4.87
C LEU A 478 31.13 -0.01 -3.74
N TYR A 479 31.38 -0.93 -2.80
CA TYR A 479 30.57 -1.05 -1.60
C TYR A 479 31.42 -1.50 -0.41
N ARG A 480 31.57 -0.62 0.58
CA ARG A 480 32.27 -0.83 1.87
C ARG A 480 33.76 -1.14 1.80
N ASN A 481 34.18 -2.16 1.06
CA ASN A 481 35.59 -2.53 0.93
C ASN A 481 36.27 -1.72 -0.18
N LEU A 482 37.27 -0.93 0.18
CA LEU A 482 38.01 -0.05 -0.73
C LEU A 482 39.49 -0.46 -0.87
N GLU A 483 39.91 -1.54 -0.20
CA GLU A 483 41.32 -1.93 -0.11
C GLU A 483 41.94 -2.21 -1.50
N PHE A 484 41.15 -2.77 -2.41
CA PHE A 484 41.60 -3.16 -3.74
C PHE A 484 41.71 -2.01 -4.75
N LEU A 485 41.09 -0.87 -4.45
CA LEU A 485 41.02 0.27 -5.36
C LEU A 485 42.40 0.76 -5.79
N ARG A 486 43.36 0.77 -4.84
CA ARG A 486 44.75 1.21 -5.08
C ARG A 486 45.49 0.30 -6.05
N PHE A 487 45.27 -1.01 -5.95
CA PHE A 487 45.92 -2.00 -6.82
C PHE A 487 45.30 -1.99 -8.21
N GLN A 488 43.97 -1.91 -8.28
CA GLN A 488 43.24 -1.90 -9.55
C GLN A 488 43.59 -0.67 -10.39
N ILE A 489 43.58 0.53 -9.79
CA ILE A 489 43.90 1.74 -10.55
C ILE A 489 45.37 1.76 -11.00
N ALA A 490 46.28 1.21 -10.19
CA ALA A 490 47.69 1.10 -10.56
C ALA A 490 47.88 0.16 -11.76
N ALA A 491 47.18 -0.99 -11.76
CA ALA A 491 47.18 -1.92 -12.88
C ALA A 491 46.59 -1.30 -14.15
N PHE A 492 45.50 -0.53 -14.03
CA PHE A 492 44.92 0.21 -15.14
C PHE A 492 45.81 1.35 -15.64
N ALA A 493 46.56 2.01 -14.75
CA ALA A 493 47.51 3.07 -15.11
C ALA A 493 48.71 2.54 -15.90
N ALA A 494 49.11 1.30 -15.61
CA ALA A 494 50.17 0.60 -16.31
C ALA A 494 49.76 0.07 -17.70
N ASP A 495 48.47 0.14 -18.05
CA ASP A 495 47.94 -0.28 -19.35
C ASP A 495 47.87 0.90 -20.33
N PRO A 496 48.73 0.96 -21.36
CA PRO A 496 48.76 2.08 -22.30
C PRO A 496 47.45 2.26 -23.07
N TRP A 497 46.75 1.17 -23.37
CA TRP A 497 45.50 1.22 -24.13
C TRP A 497 44.38 1.82 -23.29
N ILE A 498 44.24 1.40 -22.04
CA ILE A 498 43.28 1.99 -21.10
C ILE A 498 43.54 3.48 -20.95
N ARG A 499 44.80 3.87 -20.73
CA ARG A 499 45.21 5.27 -20.55
C ARG A 499 44.84 6.18 -21.72
N ALA A 500 44.82 5.63 -22.93
CA ALA A 500 44.54 6.39 -24.15
C ALA A 500 43.08 6.33 -24.61
N ASN A 501 42.37 5.23 -24.29
CA ASN A 501 41.10 4.91 -24.94
C ASN A 501 39.94 4.65 -23.96
N ALA A 502 40.17 4.53 -22.65
CA ALA A 502 39.12 4.18 -21.71
C ALA A 502 38.85 5.28 -20.68
N GLU A 503 37.60 5.37 -20.22
CA GLU A 503 37.26 6.12 -19.02
C GLU A 503 36.96 5.16 -17.86
N LEU A 504 37.31 5.56 -16.64
CA LEU A 504 37.04 4.80 -15.42
C LEU A 504 35.90 5.45 -14.65
N ILE A 505 34.87 4.66 -14.36
CA ILE A 505 33.64 5.09 -13.70
C ILE A 505 33.46 4.26 -12.44
N TYR A 506 33.78 4.85 -11.29
CA TYR A 506 33.54 4.26 -9.99
C TYR A 506 32.14 4.62 -9.50
N VAL A 507 31.33 3.63 -9.12
CA VAL A 507 29.97 3.83 -8.62
C VAL A 507 29.90 3.43 -7.15
N LEU A 508 29.84 4.42 -6.26
CA LEU A 508 29.81 4.21 -4.83
C LEU A 508 28.38 3.98 -4.32
N ASP A 509 28.13 2.76 -3.86
CA ASP A 509 26.84 2.29 -3.31
C ASP A 509 26.79 2.34 -1.77
N SER A 510 27.85 2.86 -1.14
CA SER A 510 27.94 3.21 0.29
C SER A 510 28.17 4.72 0.45
N PRO A 511 27.12 5.56 0.33
CA PRO A 511 27.23 7.02 0.40
C PRO A 511 27.93 7.54 1.65
N GLU A 512 27.88 6.80 2.75
CA GLU A 512 28.59 7.13 3.99
C GLU A 512 30.12 7.22 3.82
N GLN A 513 30.70 6.63 2.76
CA GLN A 513 32.13 6.67 2.45
C GLN A 513 32.51 7.69 1.36
N ALA A 514 31.59 8.55 0.92
CA ALA A 514 31.83 9.41 -0.25
C ALA A 514 33.07 10.29 -0.11
N GLN A 515 33.27 10.91 1.05
CA GLN A 515 34.41 11.79 1.29
C GLN A 515 35.74 11.02 1.27
N GLU A 516 35.77 9.82 1.85
CA GLU A 516 36.95 8.94 1.86
C GLU A 516 37.34 8.52 0.44
N VAL A 517 36.35 8.07 -0.35
CA VAL A 517 36.56 7.62 -1.73
C VAL A 517 36.98 8.78 -2.63
N GLU A 518 36.35 9.95 -2.51
CA GLU A 518 36.71 11.14 -3.29
C GLU A 518 38.15 11.59 -3.00
N HIS A 519 38.55 11.62 -1.72
CA HIS A 519 39.92 11.94 -1.33
C HIS A 519 40.93 10.91 -1.88
N LEU A 520 40.63 9.62 -1.74
CA LEU A 520 41.48 8.53 -2.22
C LEU A 520 41.66 8.60 -3.74
N LEU A 521 40.58 8.73 -4.51
CA LEU A 521 40.62 8.85 -5.97
C LEU A 521 41.34 10.13 -6.42
N GLY A 522 41.17 11.25 -5.70
CA GLY A 522 41.90 12.49 -5.93
C GLY A 522 43.41 12.31 -5.79
N GLY A 523 43.86 11.65 -4.71
CA GLY A 523 45.27 11.32 -4.50
C GLY A 523 45.82 10.38 -5.57
N LEU A 524 45.07 9.33 -5.93
CA LEU A 524 45.48 8.38 -6.97
C LEU A 524 45.56 9.03 -8.36
N HIS A 525 44.68 9.99 -8.66
CA HIS A 525 44.76 10.79 -9.88
C HIS A 525 46.06 11.60 -9.94
N LEU A 526 46.49 12.23 -8.84
CA LEU A 526 47.75 12.98 -8.80
C LEU A 526 48.98 12.09 -9.05
N VAL A 527 48.93 10.83 -8.60
CA VAL A 527 50.04 9.87 -8.77
C VAL A 527 50.07 9.30 -10.20
N TYR A 528 48.93 8.88 -10.74
CA TYR A 528 48.88 8.12 -11.99
C TYR A 528 48.44 8.93 -13.21
N ALA A 529 47.95 10.16 -13.00
CA ALA A 529 47.34 11.02 -14.02
C ALA A 529 46.17 10.38 -14.78
N LEU A 530 45.50 9.39 -14.19
CA LEU A 530 44.31 8.77 -14.75
C LEU A 530 43.05 9.56 -14.38
N PRO A 531 42.26 10.06 -15.34
CA PRO A 531 40.99 10.70 -15.04
C PRO A 531 39.95 9.66 -14.60
N VAL A 532 39.15 10.01 -13.60
CA VAL A 532 38.09 9.13 -13.08
C VAL A 532 36.79 9.90 -12.89
N VAL A 533 35.68 9.19 -13.06
CA VAL A 533 34.33 9.65 -12.71
C VAL A 533 33.89 8.88 -11.47
N LEU A 534 33.45 9.59 -10.44
CA LEU A 534 32.84 9.00 -9.26
C LEU A 534 31.35 9.33 -9.25
N ALA A 535 30.50 8.31 -9.31
CA ALA A 535 29.07 8.40 -9.13
C ALA A 535 28.70 7.94 -7.72
N ILE A 536 28.13 8.82 -6.90
CA ILE A 536 27.77 8.54 -5.51
C ILE A 536 26.27 8.31 -5.45
N MET A 537 25.84 7.10 -5.10
CA MET A 537 24.43 6.77 -4.93
C MET A 537 23.88 7.33 -3.62
N GLU A 538 22.62 7.78 -3.60
CA GLU A 538 22.01 8.32 -2.36
C GLU A 538 21.79 7.25 -1.28
N ARG A 539 21.66 5.99 -1.70
CA ARG A 539 21.44 4.81 -0.87
C ARG A 539 21.94 3.57 -1.60
N ASN A 540 22.18 2.49 -0.86
CA ASN A 540 22.52 1.20 -1.42
C ASN A 540 21.40 0.67 -2.34
N GLY A 541 21.69 0.55 -3.64
CA GLY A 541 20.84 -0.05 -4.67
C GLY A 541 21.27 -1.43 -5.12
N GLY A 542 22.43 -1.91 -4.67
CA GLY A 542 22.99 -3.20 -5.05
C GLY A 542 23.75 -3.17 -6.37
N TYR A 543 24.41 -4.29 -6.66
CA TYR A 543 25.33 -4.45 -7.80
C TYR A 543 24.69 -4.11 -9.16
N ALA A 544 23.49 -4.63 -9.43
CA ALA A 544 22.77 -4.38 -10.68
C ALA A 544 22.51 -2.88 -10.91
N ARG A 545 21.97 -2.18 -9.91
CA ARG A 545 21.68 -0.75 -10.02
C ARG A 545 22.95 0.09 -10.12
N ALA A 546 24.00 -0.22 -9.35
CA ALA A 546 25.28 0.48 -9.43
C ALA A 546 25.88 0.37 -10.85
N ASN A 547 25.85 -0.81 -11.46
CA ASN A 547 26.28 -0.99 -12.84
C ASN A 547 25.39 -0.25 -13.85
N ASN A 548 24.07 -0.31 -13.71
CA ASN A 548 23.14 0.43 -14.58
C ASN A 548 23.38 1.95 -14.49
N VAL A 549 23.62 2.47 -13.29
CA VAL A 549 23.98 3.88 -13.08
C VAL A 549 25.28 4.20 -13.80
N GLY A 550 26.32 3.38 -13.64
CA GLY A 550 27.59 3.56 -14.35
C GLY A 550 27.44 3.52 -15.87
N ALA A 551 26.64 2.58 -16.38
CA ALA A 551 26.34 2.46 -17.81
C ALA A 551 25.57 3.67 -18.35
N SER A 552 24.66 4.25 -17.55
CA SER A 552 23.88 5.44 -17.96
C SER A 552 24.72 6.72 -18.12
N ILE A 553 25.90 6.77 -17.49
CA ILE A 553 26.83 7.91 -17.60
C ILE A 553 28.05 7.62 -18.48
N ALA A 554 28.18 6.37 -18.93
CA ALA A 554 29.24 5.91 -19.82
C ALA A 554 29.12 6.54 -21.21
N LYS A 555 30.27 6.89 -21.79
CA LYS A 555 30.41 7.47 -23.14
C LYS A 555 31.03 6.51 -24.14
N GLY A 556 31.71 5.46 -23.67
CA GLY A 556 32.35 4.47 -24.51
C GLY A 556 31.35 3.59 -25.26
N ASP A 557 31.75 3.11 -26.43
CA ASP A 557 30.96 2.16 -27.22
C ASP A 557 31.03 0.74 -26.65
N VAL A 558 32.11 0.44 -25.91
CA VAL A 558 32.29 -0.80 -25.16
C VAL A 558 32.10 -0.53 -23.67
N LEU A 559 31.32 -1.36 -22.99
CA LEU A 559 31.20 -1.38 -21.55
C LEU A 559 31.97 -2.56 -20.98
N ALA A 560 32.85 -2.30 -20.01
CA ALA A 560 33.46 -3.31 -19.18
C ALA A 560 32.92 -3.17 -17.75
N LEU A 561 32.10 -4.13 -17.35
CA LEU A 561 31.51 -4.21 -16.02
C LEU A 561 32.45 -5.05 -15.17
N VAL A 562 33.11 -4.43 -14.18
CA VAL A 562 34.27 -5.02 -13.49
C VAL A 562 34.15 -4.80 -11.99
N ASN A 563 34.30 -5.87 -11.19
CA ASN A 563 34.34 -5.73 -9.74
C ASN A 563 35.59 -4.96 -9.28
N SER A 564 35.50 -4.32 -8.12
CA SER A 564 36.58 -3.49 -7.54
C SER A 564 37.85 -4.25 -7.14
N ASP A 565 37.78 -5.57 -7.09
CA ASP A 565 38.83 -6.52 -6.69
C ASP A 565 39.33 -7.39 -7.85
N ILE A 566 39.04 -6.97 -9.09
CA ILE A 566 39.60 -7.54 -10.31
C ILE A 566 40.91 -6.85 -10.68
N ILE A 567 41.98 -7.63 -10.80
CA ILE A 567 43.31 -7.16 -11.17
C ILE A 567 43.79 -7.92 -12.42
N PRO A 568 44.12 -7.26 -13.54
CA PRO A 568 44.62 -7.93 -14.73
C PRO A 568 46.01 -8.54 -14.50
N VAL A 569 46.24 -9.73 -15.07
CA VAL A 569 47.57 -10.39 -15.04
C VAL A 569 48.57 -9.64 -15.92
N SER A 570 48.11 -9.09 -17.05
CA SER A 570 48.93 -8.35 -18.00
C SER A 570 48.16 -7.18 -18.63
N PRO A 571 48.87 -6.14 -19.13
CA PRO A 571 48.26 -5.07 -19.92
C PRO A 571 47.64 -5.58 -21.23
N GLY A 572 46.73 -4.81 -21.82
CA GLY A 572 46.07 -5.08 -23.10
C GLY A 572 44.80 -5.94 -23.00
N TRP A 573 44.39 -6.31 -21.78
CA TRP A 573 43.24 -7.20 -21.55
C TRP A 573 41.93 -6.64 -22.14
N LEU A 574 41.65 -5.35 -21.94
CA LEU A 574 40.41 -4.73 -22.40
C LEU A 574 40.43 -4.48 -23.91
N GLU A 575 41.60 -4.12 -24.47
CA GLU A 575 41.78 -4.02 -25.92
C GLU A 575 41.45 -5.34 -26.61
N ALA A 576 42.01 -6.44 -26.09
CA ALA A 576 41.82 -7.77 -26.65
C ALA A 576 40.37 -8.28 -26.51
N LEU A 577 39.66 -7.93 -25.44
CA LEU A 577 38.22 -8.20 -25.31
C LEU A 577 37.40 -7.34 -26.27
N ALA A 578 37.66 -6.03 -26.33
CA ALA A 578 36.95 -5.10 -27.22
C ALA A 578 37.10 -5.48 -28.69
N ALA A 579 38.28 -5.93 -29.12
CA ALA A 579 38.53 -6.40 -30.48
C ALA A 579 37.66 -7.61 -30.85
N ARG A 580 37.40 -8.52 -29.90
CA ARG A 580 36.56 -9.73 -30.12
C ARG A 580 35.08 -9.41 -30.30
N LEU A 581 34.57 -8.34 -29.70
CA LEU A 581 33.18 -7.90 -29.91
C LEU A 581 32.89 -7.51 -31.36
N ASN A 582 33.89 -7.00 -32.08
CA ASN A 582 33.77 -6.55 -33.48
C ASN A 582 33.92 -7.69 -34.51
N GLY A 583 34.01 -8.95 -34.07
CA GLY A 583 34.22 -10.11 -34.93
C GLY A 583 32.95 -10.68 -35.61
N ARG A 584 33.14 -11.57 -36.60
CA ARG A 584 32.06 -12.20 -37.40
C ARG A 584 31.11 -13.12 -36.61
N ARG A 585 31.42 -13.44 -35.34
CA ARG A 585 30.74 -14.50 -34.56
C ARG A 585 29.42 -14.07 -33.89
N ARG A 586 28.89 -12.87 -34.18
CA ARG A 586 27.71 -12.27 -33.51
C ARG A 586 27.80 -12.38 -31.97
N ILE A 587 28.96 -12.03 -31.41
CA ILE A 587 29.17 -12.05 -29.95
C ILE A 587 28.42 -10.87 -29.34
N GLY A 588 27.71 -11.13 -28.24
CA GLY A 588 27.01 -10.12 -27.46
C GLY A 588 27.73 -9.76 -26.17
N ALA A 589 28.34 -10.73 -25.50
CA ALA A 589 29.15 -10.46 -24.31
C ALA A 589 30.32 -11.45 -24.19
N LEU A 590 31.35 -11.01 -23.47
CA LEU A 590 32.60 -11.71 -23.24
C LEU A 590 32.93 -11.77 -21.74
N GLY A 591 33.45 -12.91 -21.30
CA GLY A 591 34.04 -13.09 -19.97
C GLY A 591 35.46 -13.65 -20.09
N PRO A 592 36.46 -13.03 -19.43
CA PRO A 592 37.84 -13.54 -19.41
C PRO A 592 37.98 -14.72 -18.44
N LYS A 593 39.16 -15.34 -18.40
CA LYS A 593 39.52 -16.28 -17.34
C LYS A 593 39.72 -15.53 -16.03
N LEU A 594 38.96 -15.90 -15.00
CA LEU A 594 39.19 -15.41 -13.65
C LEU A 594 39.91 -16.45 -12.82
N LEU A 595 40.93 -16.00 -12.09
CA LEU A 595 41.76 -16.80 -11.22
C LEU A 595 41.56 -16.36 -9.77
N PHE A 596 41.59 -17.33 -8.85
CA PHE A 596 41.79 -17.08 -7.44
C PHE A 596 43.24 -16.64 -7.17
N GLU A 597 43.51 -16.12 -5.97
CA GLU A 597 44.84 -15.63 -5.58
C GLU A 597 45.92 -16.72 -5.57
N ASP A 598 45.53 -17.99 -5.45
CA ASP A 598 46.42 -19.16 -5.54
C ASP A 598 46.69 -19.62 -6.99
N GLY A 599 46.10 -18.94 -7.98
CA GLY A 599 46.22 -19.28 -9.40
C GLY A 599 45.29 -20.40 -9.86
N SER A 600 44.42 -20.93 -9.00
CA SER A 600 43.36 -21.85 -9.41
C SER A 600 42.24 -21.08 -10.16
N ILE A 601 41.54 -21.79 -11.04
CA ILE A 601 40.47 -21.22 -11.87
C ILE A 601 39.26 -20.90 -11.00
N GLN A 602 38.77 -19.67 -11.09
CA GLN A 602 37.50 -19.25 -10.51
C GLN A 602 36.38 -19.20 -11.55
N HIS A 603 36.68 -18.79 -12.79
CA HIS A 603 35.72 -18.70 -13.87
C HIS A 603 36.34 -19.07 -15.22
N ALA A 604 35.72 -20.02 -15.91
CA ALA A 604 36.00 -20.37 -17.30
C ALA A 604 34.71 -20.37 -18.16
N GLY A 605 33.80 -19.42 -17.89
CA GLY A 605 32.41 -19.44 -18.33
C GLY A 605 31.48 -20.17 -17.36
N MET A 606 30.17 -19.97 -17.53
CA MET A 606 29.12 -20.55 -16.69
C MET A 606 28.23 -21.53 -17.44
N TYR A 607 27.64 -22.46 -16.69
CA TYR A 607 26.55 -23.33 -17.12
C TYR A 607 25.45 -23.37 -16.07
N PHE A 608 24.29 -23.90 -16.45
CA PHE A 608 23.14 -24.04 -15.58
C PHE A 608 22.95 -25.51 -15.20
N SER A 609 22.74 -25.76 -13.90
CA SER A 609 22.40 -27.09 -13.37
C SER A 609 21.14 -27.00 -12.51
N GLN A 610 20.35 -28.06 -12.45
CA GLN A 610 19.21 -28.11 -11.54
C GLN A 610 19.60 -28.70 -10.18
N ASP A 611 19.07 -28.12 -9.11
CA ASP A 611 19.08 -28.74 -7.79
C ASP A 611 17.98 -29.81 -7.66
N HIS A 612 17.93 -30.49 -6.51
CA HIS A 612 16.92 -31.52 -6.21
C HIS A 612 15.47 -30.99 -6.17
N ARG A 613 15.27 -29.67 -6.09
CA ARG A 613 13.96 -29.00 -6.09
C ARG A 613 13.55 -28.55 -7.50
N GLY A 614 14.41 -28.74 -8.50
CA GLY A 614 14.19 -28.32 -9.88
C GLY A 614 14.51 -26.85 -10.16
N TYR A 615 15.16 -26.16 -9.21
CA TYR A 615 15.64 -24.79 -9.42
C TYR A 615 16.98 -24.77 -10.14
N TRP A 616 17.16 -23.75 -10.99
CA TRP A 616 18.37 -23.58 -11.79
C TRP A 616 19.44 -22.80 -11.03
N LEU A 617 20.63 -23.39 -10.96
CA LEU A 617 21.81 -22.87 -10.31
C LEU A 617 22.85 -22.46 -11.34
N ASN A 618 23.53 -21.34 -11.05
CA ASN A 618 24.69 -20.87 -11.80
C ASN A 618 25.93 -21.65 -11.35
N GLN A 619 26.60 -22.31 -12.29
CA GLN A 619 27.83 -23.06 -12.04
C GLN A 619 28.96 -22.55 -12.92
N HIS A 620 30.19 -22.63 -12.43
CA HIS A 620 31.38 -22.22 -13.16
C HIS A 620 32.11 -23.45 -13.66
N PHE A 621 32.41 -23.49 -14.95
CA PHE A 621 33.19 -24.59 -15.50
C PHE A 621 34.62 -24.58 -14.93
N HIS A 622 35.12 -25.78 -14.60
CA HIS A 622 36.50 -26.02 -14.17
C HIS A 622 36.94 -25.23 -12.93
N LYS A 623 36.00 -24.73 -12.12
CA LYS A 623 36.31 -24.01 -10.87
C LYS A 623 37.15 -24.89 -9.94
N GLY A 624 38.22 -24.34 -9.39
CA GLY A 624 39.18 -25.02 -8.52
C GLY A 624 40.28 -25.80 -9.24
N MET A 625 40.23 -25.93 -10.57
CA MET A 625 41.31 -26.56 -11.35
C MET A 625 42.52 -25.62 -11.50
N PRO A 626 43.73 -26.14 -11.77
CA PRO A 626 44.90 -25.31 -12.05
C PRO A 626 44.69 -24.35 -13.24
N ARG A 627 45.37 -23.19 -13.23
CA ARG A 627 45.29 -22.13 -14.28
C ARG A 627 45.45 -22.66 -15.71
N ASP A 628 46.31 -23.66 -15.89
CA ASP A 628 46.74 -24.26 -17.14
C ASP A 628 45.98 -25.56 -17.47
N TYR A 629 44.91 -25.86 -16.74
CA TYR A 629 44.05 -27.01 -17.01
C TYR A 629 43.52 -26.94 -18.46
N ALA A 630 44.01 -27.84 -19.31
CA ALA A 630 43.87 -27.72 -20.77
C ALA A 630 42.43 -27.45 -21.27
N PRO A 631 41.37 -28.12 -20.76
CA PRO A 631 39.99 -27.82 -21.15
C PRO A 631 39.51 -26.39 -20.87
N ALA A 632 40.13 -25.69 -19.92
CA ALA A 632 39.82 -24.30 -19.60
C ALA A 632 40.66 -23.28 -20.38
N CYS A 633 41.57 -23.73 -21.24
CA CYS A 633 42.43 -22.90 -22.08
C CYS A 633 41.88 -22.71 -23.51
N GLU A 634 40.64 -23.15 -23.77
CA GLU A 634 39.99 -23.04 -25.08
C GLU A 634 38.88 -21.96 -25.10
N GLU A 635 38.92 -21.10 -26.12
CA GLU A 635 37.87 -20.09 -26.34
C GLU A 635 36.59 -20.79 -26.79
N ARG A 636 35.47 -20.48 -26.13
CA ARG A 636 34.21 -21.20 -26.35
C ARG A 636 32.98 -20.36 -26.10
N VAL A 637 31.92 -20.70 -26.82
CA VAL A 637 30.58 -20.17 -26.56
C VAL A 637 30.03 -20.85 -25.31
N VAL A 638 29.55 -20.04 -24.37
CA VAL A 638 29.02 -20.49 -23.09
C VAL A 638 27.62 -19.91 -22.88
N PRO A 639 26.76 -20.56 -22.08
CA PRO A 639 25.45 -20.01 -21.74
C PRO A 639 25.52 -18.63 -21.05
N ALA A 640 26.51 -18.41 -20.19
CA ALA A 640 26.70 -17.16 -19.46
C ALA A 640 28.16 -16.96 -19.04
N VAL A 641 28.49 -15.72 -18.66
CA VAL A 641 29.75 -15.34 -18.00
C VAL A 641 29.42 -14.52 -16.75
N THR A 642 30.35 -14.49 -15.79
CA THR A 642 30.09 -13.83 -14.51
C THR A 642 30.17 -12.32 -14.62
N GLY A 643 29.37 -11.63 -13.80
CA GLY A 643 29.38 -10.19 -13.68
C GLY A 643 30.70 -9.64 -13.13
N ALA A 644 31.54 -10.46 -12.50
CA ALA A 644 32.82 -9.99 -11.96
C ALA A 644 33.72 -9.35 -13.02
N CYS A 645 33.70 -9.86 -14.26
CA CYS A 645 34.18 -9.13 -15.43
C CYS A 645 33.37 -9.53 -16.67
N LEU A 646 32.48 -8.64 -17.13
CA LEU A 646 31.66 -8.83 -18.31
C LEU A 646 31.85 -7.66 -19.28
N VAL A 647 32.22 -7.95 -20.51
CA VAL A 647 32.43 -6.93 -21.56
C VAL A 647 31.39 -7.07 -22.66
N THR A 648 30.71 -5.98 -23.00
CA THR A 648 29.64 -5.93 -24.01
C THR A 648 29.64 -4.57 -24.72
N THR A 649 28.85 -4.41 -25.79
CA THR A 649 28.67 -3.09 -26.41
C THR A 649 27.59 -2.31 -25.65
N ARG A 650 27.79 -0.99 -25.50
CA ARG A 650 26.84 -0.10 -24.83
C ARG A 650 25.46 -0.16 -25.48
N SER A 651 25.41 -0.13 -26.81
CA SER A 651 24.14 -0.20 -27.56
C SER A 651 23.38 -1.49 -27.28
N LEU A 652 24.08 -2.63 -27.12
CA LEU A 652 23.42 -3.90 -26.82
C LEU A 652 22.91 -3.91 -25.38
N PHE A 653 23.74 -3.49 -24.42
CA PHE A 653 23.37 -3.38 -23.01
C PHE A 653 22.12 -2.52 -22.83
N GLU A 654 22.07 -1.35 -23.47
CA GLU A 654 20.91 -0.45 -23.47
C GLU A 654 19.69 -1.12 -24.13
N SER A 655 19.86 -1.79 -25.28
CA SER A 655 18.75 -2.43 -26.00
C SER A 655 18.08 -3.58 -25.25
N VAL A 656 18.83 -4.28 -24.39
CA VAL A 656 18.30 -5.38 -23.55
C VAL A 656 17.84 -4.89 -22.18
N GLY A 657 17.90 -3.59 -21.91
CA GLY A 657 17.48 -2.98 -20.65
C GLY A 657 18.45 -3.14 -19.48
N GLY A 658 19.73 -3.48 -19.76
CA GLY A 658 20.77 -3.65 -18.76
C GLY A 658 20.50 -4.76 -17.73
N PHE A 659 21.13 -4.63 -16.56
CA PHE A 659 20.90 -5.56 -15.46
C PHE A 659 19.48 -5.42 -14.91
N THR A 660 18.80 -6.54 -14.68
CA THR A 660 17.56 -6.50 -13.89
C THR A 660 17.89 -6.11 -12.46
N GLU A 661 17.10 -5.19 -11.91
CA GLU A 661 17.22 -4.80 -10.52
C GLU A 661 16.28 -5.62 -9.63
N ASP A 662 15.69 -6.72 -10.10
CA ASP A 662 14.68 -7.51 -9.35
C ASP A 662 15.25 -8.52 -8.36
N TYR A 663 16.53 -8.84 -8.46
CA TYR A 663 17.20 -9.70 -7.50
C TYR A 663 17.52 -8.94 -6.21
N VAL A 664 17.26 -9.59 -5.07
CA VAL A 664 17.51 -9.01 -3.75
C VAL A 664 18.94 -9.29 -3.30
N VAL A 665 19.64 -8.28 -2.78
CA VAL A 665 21.00 -8.43 -2.20
C VAL A 665 22.12 -8.77 -3.22
N GLY A 666 21.80 -9.29 -4.41
CA GLY A 666 22.73 -9.62 -5.52
C GLY A 666 22.54 -11.06 -5.98
N ASP A 667 23.42 -11.56 -6.87
CA ASP A 667 23.39 -12.91 -7.47
C ASP A 667 22.33 -13.08 -8.57
N TYR A 668 22.64 -13.91 -9.59
CA TYR A 668 21.86 -14.15 -10.82
C TYR A 668 21.69 -12.98 -11.81
N GLU A 669 22.06 -11.76 -11.47
CA GLU A 669 21.95 -10.62 -12.40
C GLU A 669 22.83 -10.77 -13.66
N ASP A 670 23.98 -11.43 -13.55
CA ASP A 670 24.92 -11.68 -14.64
C ASP A 670 24.41 -12.72 -15.64
N SER A 671 23.90 -13.83 -15.14
CA SER A 671 23.23 -14.83 -15.97
C SER A 671 21.95 -14.28 -16.61
N ASP A 672 21.15 -13.49 -15.89
CA ASP A 672 19.96 -12.83 -16.45
C ASP A 672 20.33 -11.92 -17.63
N LEU A 673 21.36 -11.09 -17.50
CA LEU A 673 21.87 -10.27 -18.60
C LEU A 673 22.35 -11.13 -19.79
N CYS A 674 23.10 -12.19 -19.53
CA CYS A 674 23.55 -13.12 -20.58
C CYS A 674 22.38 -13.79 -21.32
N LEU A 675 21.32 -14.16 -20.60
CA LEU A 675 20.12 -14.79 -21.15
C LEU A 675 19.28 -13.78 -21.96
N LYS A 676 19.17 -12.52 -21.51
CA LYS A 676 18.60 -11.42 -22.31
C LYS A 676 19.37 -11.19 -23.60
N ILE A 677 20.72 -11.20 -23.54
CA ILE A 677 21.55 -11.06 -24.75
C ILE A 677 21.35 -12.26 -25.68
N THR A 678 21.25 -13.47 -25.14
CA THR A 678 20.99 -14.69 -25.92
C THR A 678 19.67 -14.61 -26.69
N MET A 679 18.64 -13.97 -26.10
CA MET A 679 17.37 -13.71 -26.77
C MET A 679 17.46 -12.78 -27.99
N THR A 680 18.57 -12.05 -28.15
CA THR A 680 18.86 -11.25 -29.36
C THR A 680 19.61 -12.04 -30.44
N GLU A 681 19.67 -13.37 -30.31
CA GLU A 681 20.44 -14.31 -31.14
C GLU A 681 21.95 -14.05 -31.14
N ARG A 682 22.44 -13.38 -30.11
CA ARG A 682 23.87 -13.13 -29.90
C ARG A 682 24.45 -14.17 -28.96
N LYS A 683 25.74 -14.45 -29.12
CA LYS A 683 26.44 -15.48 -28.34
C LYS A 683 27.20 -14.85 -27.18
N ILE A 684 27.28 -15.57 -26.06
CA ILE A 684 28.19 -15.25 -24.96
C ILE A 684 29.44 -16.11 -25.14
N ALA A 685 30.63 -15.53 -24.98
CA ALA A 685 31.87 -16.28 -25.13
C ALA A 685 32.82 -16.10 -23.95
N TYR A 686 33.48 -17.19 -23.59
CA TYR A 686 34.57 -17.25 -22.63
C TYR A 686 35.91 -17.13 -23.38
N VAL A 687 36.80 -16.28 -22.87
CA VAL A 687 38.08 -15.89 -23.50
C VAL A 687 39.26 -16.25 -22.57
N PRO A 688 39.94 -17.38 -22.80
CA PRO A 688 40.91 -17.95 -21.86
C PRO A 688 42.31 -17.33 -21.89
N ASP A 689 42.69 -16.68 -23.00
CA ASP A 689 44.00 -16.03 -23.18
C ASP A 689 44.10 -14.69 -22.45
N ILE A 690 42.97 -14.22 -21.90
CA ILE A 690 42.89 -13.02 -21.08
C ILE A 690 42.60 -13.46 -19.65
N GLU A 691 43.57 -13.24 -18.77
CA GLU A 691 43.52 -13.70 -17.39
C GLU A 691 43.48 -12.52 -16.43
N LEU A 692 42.55 -12.58 -15.48
CA LEU A 692 42.40 -11.59 -14.40
C LEU A 692 42.33 -12.33 -13.06
N TYR A 693 42.93 -11.76 -12.01
CA TYR A 693 42.72 -12.21 -10.64
C TYR A 693 41.46 -11.59 -10.06
N HIS A 694 40.66 -12.37 -9.33
CA HIS A 694 39.51 -11.89 -8.55
C HIS A 694 39.73 -12.20 -7.07
N LEU A 695 40.07 -11.17 -6.30
CA LEU A 695 40.62 -11.29 -4.95
C LEU A 695 39.53 -11.28 -3.86
N GLU A 696 38.52 -12.16 -3.95
CA GLU A 696 37.25 -12.25 -3.15
C GLU A 696 37.38 -12.34 -1.59
N ARG A 697 38.32 -11.64 -0.94
CA ARG A 697 38.78 -11.85 0.46
C ARG A 697 37.73 -11.60 1.55
N ARG A 698 36.59 -10.96 1.26
CA ARG A 698 35.49 -10.77 2.23
C ARG A 698 34.19 -11.48 1.86
N SER A 699 34.03 -11.89 0.61
CA SER A 699 32.75 -12.42 0.13
C SER A 699 32.53 -13.86 0.56
N MET A 700 33.56 -14.68 0.78
CA MET A 700 33.39 -16.11 1.04
C MET A 700 32.58 -16.47 2.31
N SER A 701 32.77 -15.77 3.43
CA SER A 701 32.02 -16.02 4.68
C SER A 701 30.57 -15.54 4.61
N LEU A 702 30.36 -14.34 4.05
CA LEU A 702 29.04 -13.78 3.77
C LEU A 702 28.28 -14.58 2.70
N ASN A 703 28.99 -15.14 1.72
CA ASN A 703 28.44 -15.98 0.65
C ASN A 703 27.94 -17.32 1.21
N ALA A 704 28.66 -17.93 2.15
CA ALA A 704 28.20 -19.16 2.80
C ALA A 704 26.93 -18.98 3.66
N GLU A 705 26.73 -17.81 4.28
CA GLU A 705 25.49 -17.45 4.98
C GLU A 705 24.37 -17.06 4.00
N TYR A 706 24.72 -16.34 2.93
CA TYR A 706 23.81 -15.91 1.87
C TYR A 706 23.23 -17.09 1.07
N MET A 707 24.06 -18.02 0.61
CA MET A 707 23.68 -19.24 -0.13
C MET A 707 22.78 -20.16 0.71
N ARG A 708 22.81 -20.00 2.04
CA ARG A 708 21.92 -20.69 2.98
C ARG A 708 20.74 -19.83 3.40
N GLY A 709 20.54 -18.65 2.82
CA GLY A 709 19.52 -17.68 3.19
C GLY A 709 18.31 -17.64 2.26
N ILE A 710 17.26 -16.93 2.69
CA ILE A 710 16.03 -16.71 1.91
C ILE A 710 16.29 -15.86 0.66
N ALA A 711 17.24 -14.93 0.72
CA ALA A 711 17.58 -14.06 -0.41
C ALA A 711 18.01 -14.87 -1.63
N TRP A 712 18.94 -15.81 -1.43
CA TRP A 712 19.37 -16.73 -2.47
C TRP A 712 18.21 -17.60 -2.99
N GLN A 713 17.41 -18.20 -2.10
CA GLN A 713 16.26 -19.02 -2.52
C GLN A 713 15.24 -18.21 -3.34
N TYR A 714 14.96 -16.96 -2.94
CA TYR A 714 14.10 -16.03 -3.67
C TYR A 714 14.66 -15.73 -5.07
N ASN A 715 15.94 -15.37 -5.17
CA ASN A 715 16.58 -15.05 -6.45
C ASN A 715 16.64 -16.28 -7.37
N CYS A 716 16.98 -17.44 -6.81
CA CYS A 716 17.02 -18.72 -7.51
C CYS A 716 15.64 -19.10 -8.09
N ALA A 717 14.57 -18.94 -7.30
CA ALA A 717 13.21 -19.17 -7.74
C ALA A 717 12.77 -18.18 -8.83
N LEU A 718 13.07 -16.88 -8.65
CA LEU A 718 12.77 -15.83 -9.62
C LEU A 718 13.52 -16.05 -10.95
N HIS A 719 14.81 -16.37 -10.90
CA HIS A 719 15.62 -16.66 -12.08
C HIS A 719 15.12 -17.92 -12.81
N THR A 720 14.78 -18.97 -12.05
CA THR A 720 14.17 -20.19 -12.61
C THR A 720 12.86 -19.89 -13.33
N GLU A 721 11.96 -19.14 -12.71
CA GLU A 721 10.66 -18.77 -13.29
C GLU A 721 10.83 -17.98 -14.59
N ARG A 722 11.76 -17.03 -14.62
CA ARG A 722 12.01 -16.17 -15.79
C ARG A 722 12.62 -16.91 -16.96
N TRP A 723 13.58 -17.79 -16.69
CA TRP A 723 14.53 -18.21 -17.72
C TRP A 723 14.57 -19.72 -17.98
N ARG A 724 13.75 -20.54 -17.30
CA ARG A 724 13.78 -22.01 -17.42
C ARG A 724 13.88 -22.48 -18.87
N ASP A 725 12.99 -22.04 -19.74
CA ASP A 725 12.90 -22.52 -21.11
C ASP A 725 14.14 -22.11 -21.93
N VAL A 726 14.64 -20.91 -21.66
CA VAL A 726 15.83 -20.34 -22.31
C VAL A 726 17.09 -21.07 -21.88
N MET A 727 17.22 -21.36 -20.58
CA MET A 727 18.34 -22.13 -20.04
C MET A 727 18.36 -23.55 -20.62
N ILE A 728 17.20 -24.21 -20.73
CA ILE A 728 17.10 -25.53 -21.37
C ILE A 728 17.60 -25.46 -22.83
N ALA A 729 17.14 -24.47 -23.61
CA ALA A 729 17.56 -24.30 -25.00
C ALA A 729 19.07 -23.99 -25.13
N ALA A 730 19.59 -23.09 -24.28
CA ALA A 730 21.01 -22.72 -24.25
C ALA A 730 21.92 -23.93 -23.93
N MET A 731 21.48 -24.81 -23.02
CA MET A 731 22.23 -26.02 -22.64
C MET A 731 22.17 -27.11 -23.72
N GLN A 732 21.13 -27.14 -24.56
CA GLN A 732 21.00 -28.10 -25.67
C GLN A 732 21.85 -27.72 -26.88
N THR A 733 21.95 -26.43 -27.19
CA THR A 733 22.75 -25.91 -28.32
C THR A 733 24.26 -26.00 -28.08
N GLY A 734 24.69 -26.15 -26.82
CA GLY A 734 26.09 -26.35 -26.43
C GLY A 734 26.58 -27.80 -26.38
N ARG A 735 25.72 -28.81 -26.62
CA ARG A 735 26.18 -30.22 -26.69
C ARG A 735 26.87 -30.49 -28.03
N PRO A 736 28.10 -31.05 -28.07
CA PRO A 736 28.66 -31.55 -29.32
C PRO A 736 27.70 -32.56 -29.93
N ARG A 737 27.47 -32.48 -31.26
CA ARG A 737 26.71 -33.50 -32.00
C ARG A 737 27.27 -34.88 -31.61
N LYS A 738 26.40 -35.76 -31.07
CA LYS A 738 26.72 -37.16 -30.76
C LYS A 738 27.39 -37.80 -31.98
N GLY A 739 28.70 -37.98 -31.88
CA GLY A 739 29.53 -38.40 -33.01
C GLY A 739 30.99 -38.58 -32.63
N ARG A 740 31.26 -39.22 -31.49
CA ARG A 740 32.40 -40.12 -31.20
C ARG A 740 32.45 -40.37 -29.69
N ASN A 741 32.27 -41.65 -29.34
CA ASN A 741 32.47 -42.14 -27.99
C ASN A 741 33.91 -41.87 -27.55
N VAL A 742 34.07 -41.11 -26.47
CA VAL A 742 35.17 -41.30 -25.53
C VAL A 742 34.51 -41.32 -24.16
N ALA A 743 34.67 -42.46 -23.49
CA ALA A 743 34.10 -42.72 -22.17
C ALA A 743 34.69 -41.75 -21.13
N ILE A 744 33.83 -41.33 -20.20
CA ILE A 744 34.19 -40.61 -18.96
C ILE A 744 34.81 -41.62 -17.99
#